data_AF-A0A0J6BG45-F1
#
_entry.id   AF-A0A0J6BG45-F1
#
_cell.length_a   1.000
_cell.length_b   1.000
_cell.length_c   1.000
_cell.angle_alpha   90.00
_cell.angle_beta   90.00
_cell.angle_gamma   90.00
#
_symmetry.space_group_name_H-M   'P 1'
#
loop_
_entity.id
_entity.type
_entity.pdbx_description
1 polymer ?
#
loop_
_entity_poly.entity_id
_entity_poly.type
_entity_poly.pdbx_seq_one_letter_code
_entity_poly.pdbx_strand_id
1 'polypeptide(L)'
;MPSQNGHSPSNSPASSKASSAALRVIPLGGLHEIGKNTCVFEYGDDIMLVDAGLAFPSDGMHGVNVVMPDTSYLKENQKRIRGMIVTHGHEDHIGGIAHHLKNFNIPVIYGPRLALSLLTGKMEEAGVMDRTVLQTVGARDVVKVGQHFSVEFIRNTHSMADSFSLAITTPVGTVIFTGDFKFDHTPVDGETFDIARLAHHGEQGVLCLFSDSTNAEVPGFTPSERSVFPNLDRHIAQAEGRVIITTFASSIHRVAMILELALKNGRKVGLLGRSMLNVIAKSRELGYMRAPDELFVPIKQIRDLPDREILLLMTGSQGEPLAALSRISRGEHPQVQVKPSDTIIFSASPIPGNTISVVNTIDRLMMLGAKVVYGKGEGIHVSGHGCQEDQKLMLALTKPKFFVPVHGEHRMLVCHSRTAQSMGVPADNILIIDNGDVVELTADAIRKGEPVKAGIELLDASRNGIVDARVLKERQQLAEDGVITLLAAISTDGAMAAPPRVNLRGVVTTADARKLSLWAEREITWVLENRWNQLCRNTGGKAPDVDWVGVQREVELGLQRRLRRELQIEPLILCLVQPAPAGTPAYKGRADAEPDSRPAPRGRGGRDGAGRDRQDRAAQDRPAERSPQPVSAAATRVVAAPEHEFSGRTRRRRSAAAS
;
A
#
# COMPACT_ATOMS: atom_id res chain seq x y z
N MET A 1 -58.94 1.90 47.92
CA MET A 1 -59.47 1.38 46.64
C MET A 1 -60.01 2.56 45.85
N PRO A 2 -59.61 2.81 44.59
CA PRO A 2 -58.31 2.50 43.97
C PRO A 2 -57.73 3.62 43.05
N SER A 3 -56.43 3.44 42.72
CA SER A 3 -55.74 3.79 41.44
C SER A 3 -55.40 5.28 41.18
N GLN A 4 -54.24 5.72 40.65
CA GLN A 4 -53.15 5.09 39.88
C GLN A 4 -51.80 5.82 40.06
N ASN A 5 -50.72 5.03 39.99
CA ASN A 5 -49.39 5.22 39.39
C ASN A 5 -48.72 6.61 39.29
N GLY A 6 -47.52 6.68 39.88
CA GLY A 6 -46.42 7.56 39.45
C GLY A 6 -45.07 6.99 39.92
N HIS A 7 -44.36 6.28 39.03
CA HIS A 7 -42.95 5.93 39.22
C HIS A 7 -42.08 7.11 38.81
N SER A 8 -41.18 7.54 39.69
CA SER A 8 -40.04 8.40 39.36
C SER A 8 -38.81 7.81 40.04
N PRO A 9 -37.80 7.30 39.32
CA PRO A 9 -36.56 6.89 39.95
C PRO A 9 -35.69 8.13 40.17
N SER A 10 -35.26 8.29 41.42
CA SER A 10 -34.27 9.27 41.86
C SER A 10 -32.94 9.07 41.14
N ASN A 11 -32.54 10.03 40.30
CA ASN A 11 -31.18 10.13 39.76
C ASN A 11 -30.20 10.38 40.90
N SER A 12 -29.50 9.33 41.32
CA SER A 12 -28.25 9.46 42.06
C SER A 12 -27.14 9.62 41.01
N PRO A 13 -26.34 10.70 41.00
CA PRO A 13 -25.24 10.80 40.06
C PRO A 13 -24.22 9.73 40.45
N ALA A 14 -24.08 8.73 39.56
CA ALA A 14 -22.97 7.79 39.61
C ALA A 14 -21.68 8.63 39.67
N SER A 15 -20.93 8.48 40.76
CA SER A 15 -19.62 9.09 40.91
C SER A 15 -18.77 8.67 39.71
N SER A 16 -18.49 9.59 38.80
CA SER A 16 -17.44 9.45 37.81
C SER A 16 -16.14 9.23 38.59
N LYS A 17 -15.70 7.97 38.72
CA LYS A 17 -14.32 7.67 39.09
C LYS A 17 -13.46 8.46 38.11
N ALA A 18 -12.78 9.49 38.61
CA ALA A 18 -11.79 10.22 37.84
C ALA A 18 -10.83 9.18 37.26
N SER A 19 -10.86 8.96 35.95
CA SER A 19 -9.86 8.12 35.31
C SER A 19 -8.52 8.81 35.52
N SER A 20 -7.55 8.07 36.05
CA SER A 20 -6.17 8.56 36.11
C SER A 20 -5.75 9.01 34.70
N ALA A 21 -5.25 10.23 34.55
CA ALA A 21 -4.81 10.77 33.27
C ALA A 21 -3.76 9.83 32.64
N ALA A 22 -4.12 9.19 31.53
CA ALA A 22 -3.29 8.24 30.80
C ALA A 22 -2.72 8.89 29.53
N LEU A 23 -1.51 8.50 29.15
CA LEU A 23 -0.96 8.78 27.82
C LEU A 23 -1.66 7.87 26.82
N ARG A 24 -2.17 8.44 25.74
CA ARG A 24 -2.75 7.70 24.62
C ARG A 24 -1.79 7.76 23.43
N VAL A 25 -1.38 6.61 22.92
CA VAL A 25 -0.57 6.50 21.70
C VAL A 25 -1.40 5.80 20.63
N ILE A 26 -1.58 6.46 19.47
CA ILE A 26 -2.57 6.07 18.47
C ILE A 26 -1.92 6.09 17.08
N PRO A 27 -1.45 4.94 16.58
CA PRO A 27 -0.97 4.82 15.21
C PRO A 27 -2.15 4.91 14.23
N LEU A 28 -2.12 5.86 13.31
CA LEU A 28 -3.12 6.00 12.24
C LEU A 28 -2.69 5.28 10.95
N GLY A 29 -1.39 5.00 10.81
CA GLY A 29 -0.78 4.25 9.71
C GLY A 29 0.60 3.73 10.10
N GLY A 30 1.09 2.71 9.39
CA GLY A 30 2.40 2.08 9.64
C GLY A 30 2.33 0.71 10.33
N LEU A 31 1.13 0.23 10.66
CA LEU A 31 0.91 -1.11 11.22
C LEU A 31 0.24 -2.03 10.20
N HIS A 32 0.67 -3.30 10.20
CA HIS A 32 0.21 -4.34 9.28
C HIS A 32 0.56 -4.07 7.81
N GLU A 33 1.58 -3.24 7.59
CA GLU A 33 2.03 -2.75 6.29
C GLU A 33 3.42 -2.13 6.40
N ILE A 34 4.00 -1.76 5.26
CA ILE A 34 5.22 -0.95 5.17
C ILE A 34 4.85 0.35 4.47
N GLY A 35 4.82 1.45 5.21
CA GLY A 35 4.49 2.77 4.68
C GLY A 35 3.53 3.57 5.55
N LYS A 36 3.31 4.84 5.17
CA LYS A 36 2.33 5.77 5.76
C LYS A 36 2.37 5.90 7.29
N ASN A 37 3.56 5.81 7.86
CA ASN A 37 3.78 5.93 9.30
C ASN A 37 3.26 7.27 9.81
N THR A 38 2.27 7.23 10.70
CA THR A 38 1.67 8.42 11.34
C THR A 38 1.23 8.02 12.73
N CYS A 39 1.85 8.56 13.76
CA CYS A 39 1.54 8.23 15.14
C CYS A 39 1.11 9.46 15.94
N VAL A 40 0.07 9.32 16.75
CA VAL A 40 -0.47 10.38 17.61
C VAL A 40 -0.11 10.09 19.05
N PHE A 41 0.46 11.08 19.74
CA PHE A 41 0.64 11.08 21.18
C PHE A 41 -0.31 12.10 21.80
N GLU A 42 -1.14 11.67 22.74
CA GLU A 42 -2.15 12.50 23.36
C GLU A 42 -2.09 12.38 24.88
N TYR A 43 -2.06 13.54 25.56
CA TYR A 43 -2.13 13.65 27.00
C TYR A 43 -2.90 14.91 27.38
N GLY A 44 -3.99 14.77 28.13
CA GLY A 44 -4.88 15.89 28.44
C GLY A 44 -5.41 16.55 27.16
N ASP A 45 -5.22 17.87 27.05
CA ASP A 45 -5.67 18.66 25.89
C ASP A 45 -4.61 18.82 24.80
N ASP A 46 -3.47 18.15 24.92
CA ASP A 46 -2.37 18.27 23.96
C ASP A 46 -2.22 17.02 23.08
N ILE A 47 -2.08 17.26 21.78
CA ILE A 47 -1.74 16.26 20.77
C ILE A 47 -0.40 16.63 20.13
N MET A 48 0.50 15.65 20.08
CA MET A 48 1.75 15.68 19.33
C MET A 48 1.72 14.58 18.26
N LEU A 49 2.13 14.91 17.05
CA LEU A 49 2.30 13.93 15.97
C LEU A 49 3.75 13.47 15.89
N VAL A 50 3.98 12.21 15.55
CA VAL A 50 5.28 11.67 15.15
C VAL A 50 5.12 11.09 13.75
N ASP A 51 5.81 11.72 12.81
CA ASP A 51 5.75 11.48 11.37
C ASP A 51 4.35 11.63 10.76
N ALA A 52 4.29 11.79 9.43
CA ALA A 52 3.08 11.62 8.63
C ALA A 52 3.43 11.24 7.19
N GLY A 53 3.59 9.94 6.98
CA GLY A 53 4.02 9.36 5.73
C GLY A 53 2.97 9.13 4.67
N LEU A 54 3.42 8.57 3.56
CA LEU A 54 2.59 7.97 2.53
C LEU A 54 2.99 6.52 2.23
N ALA A 55 2.13 5.80 1.52
CA ALA A 55 2.41 4.48 0.96
C ALA A 55 2.14 4.50 -0.55
N PHE A 56 2.74 3.55 -1.26
CA PHE A 56 2.51 3.35 -2.68
C PHE A 56 1.29 2.44 -2.92
N PRO A 57 0.50 2.69 -3.99
CA PRO A 57 -0.66 1.87 -4.32
C PRO A 57 -0.26 0.46 -4.74
N SER A 58 -1.07 -0.54 -4.38
CA SER A 58 -0.98 -1.91 -4.93
C SER A 58 -1.53 -1.99 -6.35
N ASP A 59 -1.23 -3.05 -7.10
CA ASP A 59 -1.66 -3.24 -8.50
C ASP A 59 -3.17 -3.07 -8.75
N GLY A 60 -4.01 -3.47 -7.78
CA GLY A 60 -5.47 -3.34 -7.87
C GLY A 60 -6.01 -1.92 -7.63
N MET A 61 -5.17 -0.96 -7.22
CA MET A 61 -5.56 0.42 -6.92
C MET A 61 -5.50 1.30 -8.18
N HIS A 62 -6.32 0.97 -9.18
CA HIS A 62 -6.26 1.63 -10.49
C HIS A 62 -6.46 3.15 -10.42
N GLY A 63 -5.50 3.89 -11.00
CA GLY A 63 -5.50 5.35 -11.05
C GLY A 63 -5.33 6.03 -9.68
N VAL A 64 -4.88 5.30 -8.66
CA VAL A 64 -4.37 5.87 -7.41
C VAL A 64 -2.87 6.08 -7.57
N ASN A 65 -2.34 7.18 -7.02
CA ASN A 65 -0.92 7.51 -7.04
C ASN A 65 -0.27 7.38 -5.67
N VAL A 66 -1.01 7.72 -4.63
CA VAL A 66 -0.53 7.76 -3.25
C VAL A 66 -1.63 7.26 -2.32
N VAL A 67 -1.24 6.51 -1.29
CA VAL A 67 -2.12 6.07 -0.21
C VAL A 67 -1.66 6.75 1.09
N MET A 68 -2.59 7.34 1.83
CA MET A 68 -2.34 8.04 3.10
C MET A 68 -3.24 7.46 4.20
N PRO A 69 -2.95 7.69 5.48
CA PRO A 69 -3.85 7.26 6.55
C PRO A 69 -5.09 8.15 6.63
N ASP A 70 -6.21 7.60 7.09
CA ASP A 70 -7.39 8.41 7.45
C ASP A 70 -7.03 9.36 8.61
N THR A 71 -7.21 10.66 8.38
CA THR A 71 -6.90 11.72 9.35
C THR A 71 -8.14 12.35 9.99
N SER A 72 -9.31 11.69 9.94
CA SER A 72 -10.57 12.16 10.54
C SER A 72 -10.38 12.53 12.02
N TYR A 73 -9.69 11.68 12.78
CA TYR A 73 -9.39 11.94 14.19
C TYR A 73 -8.65 13.27 14.41
N LEU A 74 -7.65 13.57 13.55
CA LEU A 74 -6.87 14.80 13.63
C LEU A 74 -7.68 16.03 13.20
N LYS A 75 -8.53 15.89 12.18
CA LYS A 75 -9.43 16.97 11.73
C LYS A 75 -10.42 17.37 12.83
N GLU A 76 -10.99 16.39 13.52
CA GLU A 76 -11.91 16.60 14.65
C GLU A 76 -11.21 17.23 15.87
N ASN A 77 -9.94 16.87 16.11
CA ASN A 77 -9.16 17.32 17.27
C ASN A 77 -8.14 18.42 16.96
N GLN A 78 -8.23 19.08 15.80
CA GLN A 78 -7.18 19.97 15.27
C GLN A 78 -6.74 21.09 16.23
N LYS A 79 -7.63 21.57 17.10
CA LYS A 79 -7.34 22.63 18.08
C LYS A 79 -6.41 22.17 19.21
N ARG A 80 -6.28 20.85 19.41
CA ARG A 80 -5.43 20.21 20.43
C ARG A 80 -4.02 19.93 19.90
N ILE A 81 -3.81 19.99 18.58
CA ILE A 81 -2.51 19.75 17.95
C ILE A 81 -1.55 20.87 18.36
N ARG A 82 -0.41 20.50 18.95
CA ARG A 82 0.64 21.41 19.40
C ARG A 82 1.85 21.43 18.49
N GLY A 83 2.12 20.33 17.81
CA GLY A 83 3.21 20.23 16.85
C GLY A 83 3.41 18.82 16.35
N MET A 84 4.40 18.66 15.47
CA MET A 84 4.82 17.40 14.89
C MET A 84 6.32 17.22 15.07
N ILE A 85 6.73 15.98 15.30
CA ILE A 85 8.10 15.52 15.27
C ILE A 85 8.30 14.68 14.03
N VAL A 86 9.40 14.91 13.30
CA VAL A 86 9.84 14.09 12.17
C VAL A 86 11.08 13.31 12.59
N THR A 87 11.06 11.98 12.42
CA THR A 87 12.18 11.10 12.78
C THR A 87 13.30 11.15 11.73
N HIS A 88 12.92 11.08 10.45
CA HIS A 88 13.80 11.13 9.30
C HIS A 88 13.01 11.47 8.02
N GLY A 89 13.67 11.61 6.87
CA GLY A 89 13.07 12.18 5.66
C GLY A 89 12.64 11.19 4.57
N HIS A 90 12.33 9.93 4.91
CA HIS A 90 11.74 9.02 3.92
C HIS A 90 10.28 9.39 3.60
N GLU A 91 9.83 9.00 2.39
CA GLU A 91 8.47 9.31 1.91
C GLU A 91 7.37 8.70 2.81
N ASP A 92 7.61 7.53 3.35
CA ASP A 92 6.75 6.87 4.33
C ASP A 92 6.79 7.48 5.74
N HIS A 93 7.52 8.58 5.94
CA HIS A 93 7.52 9.36 7.18
C HIS A 93 7.17 10.83 6.96
N ILE A 94 7.53 11.44 5.83
CA ILE A 94 7.25 12.87 5.56
C ILE A 94 6.33 13.12 4.36
N GLY A 95 6.05 12.11 3.55
CA GLY A 95 5.41 12.28 2.25
C GLY A 95 3.95 12.77 2.32
N GLY A 96 3.25 12.49 3.42
CA GLY A 96 1.87 12.93 3.66
C GLY A 96 1.73 14.34 4.23
N ILE A 97 2.78 14.89 4.85
CA ILE A 97 2.73 16.16 5.61
C ILE A 97 2.15 17.31 4.79
N ALA A 98 2.65 17.52 3.55
CA ALA A 98 2.21 18.62 2.70
C ALA A 98 0.72 18.53 2.33
N HIS A 99 0.17 17.31 2.26
CA HIS A 99 -1.26 17.11 2.07
C HIS A 99 -2.05 17.41 3.35
N HIS A 100 -1.56 16.94 4.51
CA HIS A 100 -2.21 17.19 5.79
C HIS A 100 -2.30 18.68 6.15
N LEU A 101 -1.28 19.49 5.82
CA LEU A 101 -1.28 20.94 6.04
C LEU A 101 -2.39 21.69 5.26
N LYS A 102 -2.94 21.09 4.19
CA LYS A 102 -4.12 21.63 3.49
C LYS A 102 -5.41 21.41 4.28
N ASN A 103 -5.46 20.38 5.12
CA ASN A 103 -6.67 19.89 5.76
C ASN A 103 -6.80 20.30 7.23
N PHE A 104 -5.70 20.41 7.96
CA PHE A 104 -5.69 20.84 9.36
C PHE A 104 -4.39 21.58 9.72
N ASN A 105 -4.40 22.28 10.86
CA ASN A 105 -3.29 23.09 11.31
C ASN A 105 -2.27 22.27 12.11
N ILE A 106 -1.00 22.41 11.78
CA ILE A 106 0.14 21.91 12.57
C ILE A 106 1.00 23.15 12.87
N PRO A 107 1.04 23.66 14.12
CA PRO A 107 1.68 24.94 14.40
C PRO A 107 3.19 24.96 14.11
N VAL A 108 3.87 23.86 14.42
CA VAL A 108 5.32 23.71 14.28
C VAL A 108 5.67 22.27 13.97
N ILE A 109 6.67 22.08 13.12
CA ILE A 109 7.26 20.79 12.78
C ILE A 109 8.73 20.82 13.14
N TYR A 110 9.14 19.95 14.05
CA TYR A 110 10.53 19.74 14.43
C TYR A 110 11.10 18.55 13.69
N GLY A 111 12.33 18.65 13.19
CA GLY A 111 12.96 17.51 12.55
C GLY A 111 14.37 17.77 12.08
N PRO A 112 15.05 16.73 11.56
CA PRO A 112 16.42 16.83 11.10
C PRO A 112 16.57 17.80 9.93
N ARG A 113 17.75 18.42 9.79
CA ARG A 113 18.01 19.40 8.73
C ARG A 113 17.73 18.84 7.34
N LEU A 114 18.15 17.61 7.07
CA LEU A 114 17.92 16.96 5.79
C LEU A 114 16.43 16.69 5.56
N ALA A 115 15.73 16.10 6.54
CA ALA A 115 14.30 15.81 6.43
C ALA A 115 13.47 17.07 6.19
N LEU A 116 13.73 18.14 6.95
CA LEU A 116 13.03 19.41 6.79
C LEU A 116 13.36 20.08 5.45
N SER A 117 14.59 19.97 4.94
CA SER A 117 14.92 20.49 3.61
C SER A 117 14.19 19.75 2.49
N LEU A 118 13.97 18.43 2.62
CA LEU A 118 13.19 17.66 1.66
C LEU A 118 11.69 18.00 1.76
N LEU A 119 11.20 18.19 2.99
CA LEU A 119 9.83 18.62 3.26
C LEU A 119 9.54 20.02 2.69
N THR A 120 10.46 20.97 2.82
CA THR A 120 10.32 22.32 2.24
C THR A 120 10.00 22.27 0.75
N GLY A 121 10.74 21.47 -0.04
CA GLY A 121 10.46 21.33 -1.48
C GLY A 121 9.06 20.76 -1.76
N LYS A 122 8.58 19.81 -0.92
CA LYS A 122 7.21 19.27 -1.02
C LYS A 122 6.15 20.32 -0.68
N MET A 123 6.41 21.13 0.35
CA MET A 123 5.51 22.20 0.79
C MET A 123 5.44 23.32 -0.25
N GLU A 124 6.54 23.65 -0.90
CA GLU A 124 6.59 24.57 -2.06
C GLU A 124 5.74 24.05 -3.22
N GLU A 125 5.94 22.79 -3.63
CA GLU A 125 5.13 22.15 -4.69
C GLU A 125 3.64 22.11 -4.35
N ALA A 126 3.29 21.97 -3.07
CA ALA A 126 1.92 21.89 -2.60
C ALA A 126 1.28 23.25 -2.30
N GLY A 127 2.06 24.34 -2.27
CA GLY A 127 1.59 25.70 -1.97
C GLY A 127 1.17 25.90 -0.51
N VAL A 128 1.89 25.29 0.45
CA VAL A 128 1.55 25.30 1.90
C VAL A 128 2.68 25.84 2.79
N MET A 129 3.60 26.61 2.23
CA MET A 129 4.78 27.12 2.94
C MET A 129 4.47 28.03 4.15
N ASP A 130 3.32 28.70 4.14
CA ASP A 130 2.84 29.62 5.17
C ASP A 130 1.97 28.93 6.25
N ARG A 131 1.80 27.61 6.16
CA ARG A 131 0.86 26.85 7.00
C ARG A 131 1.45 26.33 8.31
N THR A 132 2.77 26.36 8.47
CA THR A 132 3.48 25.86 9.65
C THR A 132 4.86 26.51 9.78
N VAL A 133 5.47 26.41 10.95
CA VAL A 133 6.88 26.73 11.17
C VAL A 133 7.71 25.45 11.10
N LEU A 134 8.83 25.47 10.37
CA LEU A 134 9.81 24.37 10.36
C LEU A 134 10.97 24.72 11.29
N GLN A 135 11.35 23.80 12.19
CA GLN A 135 12.41 24.00 13.19
C GLN A 135 13.39 22.82 13.17
N THR A 136 14.63 23.07 12.76
CA THR A 136 15.64 22.01 12.67
C THR A 136 16.16 21.61 14.04
N VAL A 137 16.41 20.32 14.22
CA VAL A 137 17.04 19.76 15.43
C VAL A 137 18.24 18.89 15.07
N GLY A 138 19.15 18.72 16.03
CA GLY A 138 20.29 17.81 15.97
C GLY A 138 20.27 16.77 17.11
N ALA A 139 21.38 16.03 17.23
CA ALA A 139 21.53 15.01 18.25
C ALA A 139 21.52 15.61 19.66
N ARG A 140 20.72 14.99 20.54
CA ARG A 140 20.48 15.36 21.95
C ARG A 140 19.77 16.70 22.15
N ASP A 141 19.30 17.35 21.07
CA ASP A 141 18.42 18.50 21.21
C ASP A 141 17.11 18.05 21.86
N VAL A 142 16.56 18.94 22.70
CA VAL A 142 15.29 18.73 23.40
C VAL A 142 14.30 19.81 23.00
N VAL A 143 13.13 19.40 22.53
CA VAL A 143 12.02 20.30 22.19
C VAL A 143 10.83 20.05 23.08
N LYS A 144 10.08 21.11 23.41
CA LYS A 144 8.82 21.01 24.14
C LYS A 144 7.67 21.18 23.18
N VAL A 145 6.72 20.25 23.21
CA VAL A 145 5.51 20.28 22.38
C VAL A 145 4.31 20.32 23.31
N GLY A 146 3.64 21.47 23.37
CA GLY A 146 2.59 21.69 24.38
C GLY A 146 3.15 21.75 25.81
N GLN A 147 2.29 21.44 26.77
CA GLN A 147 2.58 21.41 28.21
C GLN A 147 3.13 20.06 28.67
N HIS A 148 2.83 18.98 27.95
CA HIS A 148 2.99 17.61 28.44
C HIS A 148 4.10 16.81 27.76
N PHE A 149 4.64 17.27 26.63
CA PHE A 149 5.67 16.53 25.88
C PHE A 149 7.01 17.26 25.89
N SER A 150 8.05 16.55 26.33
CA SER A 150 9.45 16.93 26.14
C SER A 150 10.13 15.84 25.33
N VAL A 151 10.59 16.16 24.13
CA VAL A 151 11.13 15.20 23.17
C VAL A 151 12.61 15.44 22.97
N GLU A 152 13.42 14.44 23.30
CA GLU A 152 14.84 14.42 23.01
C GLU A 152 15.13 13.57 21.77
N PHE A 153 15.95 14.10 20.86
CA PHE A 153 16.37 13.42 19.64
C PHE A 153 17.66 12.62 19.86
N ILE A 154 17.58 11.30 19.81
CA ILE A 154 18.73 10.39 19.97
C ILE A 154 19.13 9.91 18.58
N ARG A 155 20.35 10.24 18.14
CA ARG A 155 20.83 9.84 16.82
C ARG A 155 20.80 8.31 16.69
N ASN A 156 20.18 7.84 15.62
CA ASN A 156 20.23 6.44 15.21
C ASN A 156 20.94 6.30 13.85
N THR A 157 21.19 5.05 13.44
CA THR A 157 21.67 4.76 12.07
C THR A 157 20.55 4.11 11.29
N HIS A 158 20.37 4.53 10.04
CA HIS A 158 19.34 4.00 9.13
C HIS A 158 19.86 4.05 7.67
N SER A 159 19.00 3.84 6.66
CA SER A 159 19.38 3.96 5.24
C SER A 159 19.43 5.39 4.70
N MET A 160 19.16 6.39 5.55
CA MET A 160 19.24 7.82 5.25
C MET A 160 20.12 8.52 6.29
N ALA A 161 20.76 9.62 5.91
CA ALA A 161 21.45 10.49 6.86
C ALA A 161 20.45 11.20 7.78
N ASP A 162 20.88 11.59 8.98
CA ASP A 162 20.06 12.41 9.89
C ASP A 162 18.74 11.73 10.30
N SER A 163 18.88 10.58 10.95
CA SER A 163 17.78 9.78 11.47
C SER A 163 17.86 9.67 13.00
N PHE A 164 16.71 9.72 13.66
CA PHE A 164 16.63 9.83 15.12
C PHE A 164 15.57 8.90 15.71
N SER A 165 15.97 8.25 16.81
CA SER A 165 15.04 7.74 17.82
C SER A 165 14.64 8.88 18.75
N LEU A 166 13.47 8.76 19.38
CA LEU A 166 12.91 9.79 20.25
C LEU A 166 12.78 9.27 21.67
N ALA A 167 13.27 10.04 22.64
CA ALA A 167 12.89 9.89 24.04
C ALA A 167 11.83 10.93 24.38
N ILE A 168 10.59 10.47 24.52
CA ILE A 168 9.40 11.30 24.75
C ILE A 168 9.07 11.23 26.24
N THR A 169 9.46 12.26 26.98
CA THR A 169 9.14 12.38 28.41
C THR A 169 7.74 12.96 28.56
N THR A 170 6.90 12.26 29.34
CA THR A 170 5.51 12.62 29.63
C THR A 170 5.25 12.56 31.14
N PRO A 171 4.11 13.07 31.65
CA PRO A 171 3.81 13.00 33.09
C PRO A 171 3.68 11.58 33.66
N VAL A 172 3.47 10.55 32.83
CA VAL A 172 3.36 9.15 33.27
C VAL A 172 4.68 8.36 33.14
N GLY A 173 5.67 8.91 32.43
CA GLY A 173 6.97 8.27 32.20
C GLY A 173 7.55 8.56 30.81
N THR A 174 8.72 7.99 30.54
CA THR A 174 9.45 8.15 29.27
C THR A 174 9.12 7.04 28.29
N VAL A 175 8.71 7.40 27.08
CA VAL A 175 8.53 6.48 25.96
C VAL A 175 9.73 6.60 25.02
N ILE A 176 10.32 5.47 24.65
CA ILE A 176 11.27 5.43 23.53
C ILE A 176 10.49 5.04 22.28
N PHE A 177 10.52 5.91 21.27
CA PHE A 177 10.02 5.62 19.92
C PHE A 177 11.22 5.51 18.99
N THR A 178 11.52 4.32 18.47
CA THR A 178 12.82 4.10 17.80
C THR A 178 12.97 4.87 16.50
N GLY A 179 11.85 5.24 15.86
CA GLY A 179 11.85 5.48 14.42
C GLY A 179 12.36 4.25 13.68
N ASP A 180 12.82 4.44 12.46
CA ASP A 180 13.45 3.38 11.70
C ASP A 180 14.95 3.34 12.02
N PHE A 181 15.49 2.14 12.25
CA PHE A 181 16.87 2.02 12.71
C PHE A 181 17.52 0.69 12.35
N LYS A 182 18.85 0.69 12.32
CA LYS A 182 19.76 -0.45 12.50
C LYS A 182 20.90 -0.02 13.42
N PHE A 183 21.73 -0.93 13.93
CA PHE A 183 23.00 -0.56 14.55
C PHE A 183 24.14 -0.71 13.55
N ASP A 184 24.56 0.41 12.94
CA ASP A 184 25.75 0.45 12.08
C ASP A 184 26.94 0.99 12.88
N HIS A 185 27.95 0.14 13.10
CA HIS A 185 29.17 0.49 13.82
C HIS A 185 30.24 1.16 12.96
N THR A 186 30.07 1.16 11.63
CA THR A 186 30.99 1.79 10.68
C THR A 186 30.23 2.57 9.61
N PRO A 187 29.32 3.50 10.00
CA PRO A 187 28.49 4.24 9.06
C PRO A 187 29.36 5.11 8.14
N VAL A 188 28.83 5.42 6.96
CA VAL A 188 29.59 6.10 5.89
C VAL A 188 29.99 7.53 6.28
N ASP A 189 29.15 8.22 7.04
CA ASP A 189 29.40 9.58 7.54
C ASP A 189 30.27 9.60 8.81
N GLY A 190 30.59 8.43 9.39
CA GLY A 190 31.37 8.32 10.62
C GLY A 190 30.60 8.60 11.91
N GLU A 191 29.30 8.89 11.80
CA GLU A 191 28.46 9.35 12.91
C GLU A 191 27.55 8.20 13.38
N THR A 192 27.97 7.50 14.43
CA THR A 192 27.34 6.26 14.93
C THR A 192 26.02 6.49 15.67
N PHE A 193 25.24 5.42 15.87
CA PHE A 193 24.11 5.42 16.79
C PHE A 193 24.59 5.83 18.19
N ASP A 194 23.91 6.79 18.83
CA ASP A 194 24.18 7.21 20.21
C ASP A 194 23.71 6.18 21.26
N ILE A 195 24.42 5.05 21.29
CA ILE A 195 24.17 3.93 22.22
C ILE A 195 24.26 4.38 23.68
N ALA A 196 25.20 5.27 24.00
CA ALA A 196 25.39 5.76 25.37
C ALA A 196 24.17 6.53 25.86
N ARG A 197 23.57 7.36 25.00
CA ARG A 197 22.36 8.12 25.37
C ARG A 197 21.14 7.21 25.51
N LEU A 198 21.03 6.18 24.66
CA LEU A 198 19.96 5.18 24.78
C LEU A 198 20.06 4.39 26.10
N ALA A 199 21.27 3.94 26.46
CA ALA A 199 21.54 3.24 27.72
C ALA A 199 21.21 4.12 28.94
N HIS A 200 21.52 5.42 28.87
CA HIS A 200 21.16 6.36 29.93
C HIS A 200 19.66 6.40 30.22
N HIS A 201 18.82 6.44 29.18
CA HIS A 201 17.36 6.36 29.34
C HIS A 201 16.92 5.00 29.90
N GLY A 202 17.57 3.91 29.48
CA GLY A 202 17.33 2.58 30.03
C GLY A 202 17.60 2.48 31.54
N GLU A 203 18.69 3.09 32.02
CA GLU A 203 19.01 3.15 33.46
C GLU A 203 18.07 4.07 34.25
N GLN A 204 17.51 5.11 33.62
CA GLN A 204 16.49 5.96 34.24
C GLN A 204 15.11 5.27 34.33
N GLY A 205 14.87 4.26 33.49
CA GLY A 205 13.63 3.51 33.40
C GLY A 205 12.76 3.97 32.24
N VAL A 206 12.66 3.13 31.20
CA VAL A 206 11.76 3.34 30.06
C VAL A 206 10.39 2.75 30.35
N LEU A 207 9.34 3.57 30.28
CA LEU A 207 7.96 3.13 30.51
C LEU A 207 7.51 2.20 29.38
N CYS A 208 7.66 2.64 28.12
CA CYS A 208 7.24 1.89 26.96
C CYS A 208 8.23 2.07 25.81
N LEU A 209 8.50 0.98 25.08
CA LEU A 209 9.26 1.01 23.84
C LEU A 209 8.32 0.73 22.65
N PHE A 210 8.28 1.65 21.69
CA PHE A 210 7.70 1.47 20.37
C PHE A 210 8.83 1.26 19.37
N SER A 211 8.95 0.05 18.81
CA SER A 211 10.15 -0.34 18.03
C SER A 211 9.84 -0.86 16.63
N ASP A 212 10.68 -0.45 15.66
CA ASP A 212 10.69 -0.93 14.26
C ASP A 212 10.81 -2.46 14.18
N SER A 213 9.88 -3.08 13.46
CA SER A 213 9.72 -4.53 13.34
C SER A 213 10.06 -5.07 11.96
N THR A 214 10.42 -4.22 11.00
CA THR A 214 10.53 -4.55 9.56
C THR A 214 11.32 -5.83 9.28
N ASN A 215 12.45 -6.03 9.99
CA ASN A 215 13.33 -7.18 9.83
C ASN A 215 13.27 -8.17 11.00
N ALA A 216 12.18 -8.20 11.78
CA ALA A 216 12.04 -9.07 12.96
C ALA A 216 12.09 -10.59 12.66
N GLU A 217 11.89 -10.99 11.40
CA GLU A 217 12.01 -12.38 10.96
C GLU A 217 13.43 -12.74 10.51
N VAL A 218 14.33 -11.76 10.39
CA VAL A 218 15.68 -11.96 9.87
C VAL A 218 16.65 -12.14 11.05
N PRO A 219 17.33 -13.28 11.18
CA PRO A 219 18.27 -13.52 12.27
C PRO A 219 19.57 -12.73 12.08
N GLY A 220 20.33 -12.58 13.16
CA GLY A 220 21.65 -11.93 13.14
C GLY A 220 21.59 -10.41 13.17
N PHE A 221 22.67 -9.77 12.72
CA PHE A 221 22.81 -8.32 12.61
C PHE A 221 22.64 -7.86 11.16
N THR A 222 22.08 -6.66 10.98
CA THR A 222 22.14 -5.98 9.69
C THR A 222 23.57 -5.52 9.41
N PRO A 223 24.16 -5.86 8.24
CA PRO A 223 25.52 -5.42 7.94
C PRO A 223 25.63 -3.89 7.80
N SER A 224 26.83 -3.38 8.06
CA SER A 224 27.16 -1.97 7.86
C SER A 224 26.91 -1.54 6.41
N GLU A 225 26.46 -0.31 6.22
CA GLU A 225 26.32 0.31 4.91
C GLU A 225 27.63 0.25 4.10
N ARG A 226 28.77 0.37 4.79
CA ARG A 226 30.11 0.34 4.21
C ARG A 226 30.49 -1.03 3.64
N SER A 227 29.83 -2.11 4.05
CA SER A 227 30.09 -3.46 3.52
C SER A 227 29.70 -3.61 2.05
N VAL A 228 28.87 -2.70 1.53
CA VAL A 228 28.44 -2.67 0.13
C VAL A 228 29.55 -2.17 -0.81
N PHE A 229 30.45 -1.33 -0.30
CA PHE A 229 31.47 -0.64 -1.09
C PHE A 229 32.37 -1.57 -1.92
N PRO A 230 32.94 -2.67 -1.38
CA PRO A 230 33.87 -3.52 -2.15
C PRO A 230 33.19 -4.25 -3.31
N ASN A 231 31.93 -4.63 -3.16
CA ASN A 231 31.19 -5.32 -4.22
C ASN A 231 30.78 -4.34 -5.32
N LEU A 232 30.29 -3.14 -4.96
CA LEU A 232 30.02 -2.09 -5.94
C LEU A 232 31.29 -1.73 -6.72
N ASP A 233 32.42 -1.52 -6.05
CA ASP A 233 33.70 -1.23 -6.69
C ASP A 233 34.08 -2.32 -7.69
N ARG A 234 33.96 -3.59 -7.29
CA ARG A 234 34.26 -4.73 -8.17
C ARG A 234 33.43 -4.67 -9.45
N HIS A 235 32.12 -4.49 -9.35
CA HIS A 235 31.24 -4.45 -10.53
C HIS A 235 31.51 -3.21 -11.40
N ILE A 236 31.75 -2.05 -10.79
CA ILE A 236 32.04 -0.80 -11.52
C ILE A 236 33.40 -0.88 -12.24
N ALA A 237 34.42 -1.41 -11.58
CA ALA A 237 35.77 -1.54 -12.13
C ALA A 237 35.85 -2.55 -13.28
N GLN A 238 35.11 -3.66 -13.17
CA GLN A 238 35.07 -4.73 -14.18
C GLN A 238 34.22 -4.39 -15.42
N ALA A 239 33.31 -3.42 -15.33
CA ALA A 239 32.41 -3.09 -16.44
C ALA A 239 33.16 -2.40 -17.60
N GLU A 240 33.24 -3.06 -18.77
CA GLU A 240 33.91 -2.52 -19.95
C GLU A 240 33.14 -1.37 -20.61
N GLY A 241 31.80 -1.42 -20.58
CA GLY A 241 30.91 -0.39 -21.10
C GLY A 241 30.40 0.58 -20.04
N ARG A 242 29.20 1.12 -20.27
CA ARG A 242 28.52 2.03 -19.34
C ARG A 242 28.09 1.26 -18.10
N VAL A 243 28.14 1.94 -16.97
CA VAL A 243 27.53 1.45 -15.72
C VAL A 243 26.25 2.21 -15.47
N ILE A 244 25.16 1.50 -15.22
CA ILE A 244 23.87 2.08 -14.84
C ILE A 244 23.54 1.58 -13.43
N ILE A 245 23.33 2.49 -12.47
CA ILE A 245 23.01 2.11 -11.10
C ILE A 245 21.65 2.70 -10.73
N THR A 246 20.79 1.86 -10.17
CA THR A 246 19.53 2.27 -9.55
C THR A 246 19.58 2.02 -8.04
N THR A 247 19.08 2.99 -7.27
CA THR A 247 18.92 2.91 -5.82
C THR A 247 17.85 3.90 -5.36
N PHE A 248 17.52 3.91 -4.07
CA PHE A 248 16.64 4.91 -3.50
C PHE A 248 17.35 6.27 -3.49
N ALA A 249 16.70 7.31 -4.01
CA ALA A 249 17.26 8.66 -4.02
C ALA A 249 17.59 9.17 -2.61
N SER A 250 16.79 8.78 -1.61
CA SER A 250 16.98 9.08 -0.20
C SER A 250 18.16 8.35 0.45
N SER A 251 18.77 7.35 -0.20
CA SER A 251 19.89 6.60 0.35
C SER A 251 21.20 7.38 0.21
N ILE A 252 21.33 8.47 0.96
CA ILE A 252 22.42 9.46 0.83
C ILE A 252 23.79 8.79 0.93
N HIS A 253 23.97 7.92 1.92
CA HIS A 253 25.23 7.20 2.14
C HIS A 253 25.57 6.28 0.96
N ARG A 254 24.59 5.57 0.39
CA ARG A 254 24.79 4.74 -0.79
C ARG A 254 25.16 5.57 -2.01
N VAL A 255 24.43 6.68 -2.24
CA VAL A 255 24.72 7.59 -3.34
C VAL A 255 26.11 8.20 -3.20
N ALA A 256 26.50 8.64 -2.01
CA ALA A 256 27.84 9.16 -1.76
C ALA A 256 28.94 8.14 -2.10
N MET A 257 28.78 6.88 -1.66
CA MET A 257 29.70 5.79 -2.03
C MET A 257 29.74 5.56 -3.55
N ILE A 258 28.59 5.60 -4.23
CA ILE A 258 28.54 5.45 -5.70
C ILE A 258 29.31 6.58 -6.39
N LEU A 259 29.17 7.82 -5.93
CA LEU A 259 29.90 8.97 -6.50
C LEU A 259 31.41 8.89 -6.23
N GLU A 260 31.81 8.44 -5.04
CA GLU A 260 33.21 8.15 -4.72
C GLU A 260 33.79 7.07 -5.66
N LEU A 261 33.04 5.98 -5.87
CA LEU A 261 33.43 4.91 -6.78
C LEU A 261 33.48 5.35 -8.24
N ALA A 262 32.59 6.25 -8.66
CA ALA A 262 32.62 6.84 -9.98
C ALA A 262 33.93 7.62 -10.19
N LEU A 263 34.28 8.49 -9.23
CA LEU A 263 35.52 9.26 -9.26
C LEU A 263 36.75 8.35 -9.28
N LYS A 264 36.79 7.35 -8.37
CA LYS A 264 37.87 6.36 -8.27
C LYS A 264 38.10 5.61 -9.59
N ASN A 265 37.04 5.29 -10.32
CA ASN A 265 37.09 4.52 -11.56
C ASN A 265 37.13 5.41 -12.82
N GLY A 266 37.35 6.72 -12.68
CA GLY A 266 37.45 7.65 -13.80
C GLY A 266 36.15 7.81 -14.60
N ARG A 267 35.00 7.63 -13.96
CA ARG A 267 33.68 7.75 -14.61
C ARG A 267 33.03 9.09 -14.31
N LYS A 268 32.46 9.70 -15.34
CA LYS A 268 31.55 10.85 -15.27
C LYS A 268 30.12 10.38 -14.99
N VAL A 269 29.40 11.15 -14.18
CA VAL A 269 28.09 10.78 -13.65
C VAL A 269 26.98 11.55 -14.34
N GLY A 270 26.04 10.82 -14.93
CA GLY A 270 24.77 11.34 -15.44
C GLY A 270 23.64 11.00 -14.48
N LEU A 271 22.94 12.01 -13.96
CA LEU A 271 21.81 11.83 -13.04
C LEU A 271 20.48 11.75 -13.80
N LEU A 272 19.65 10.75 -13.50
CA LEU A 272 18.31 10.62 -14.09
C LEU A 272 17.21 10.42 -13.03
N GLY A 273 16.21 11.29 -13.11
CA GLY A 273 15.05 11.30 -12.21
C GLY A 273 15.07 12.52 -11.30
N ARG A 274 13.91 13.20 -11.23
CA ARG A 274 13.75 14.45 -10.47
C ARG A 274 14.11 14.29 -8.99
N SER A 275 13.67 13.20 -8.36
CA SER A 275 13.98 12.91 -6.95
C SER A 275 15.49 12.76 -6.73
N MET A 276 16.19 12.01 -7.57
CA MET A 276 17.65 11.83 -7.46
C MET A 276 18.40 13.16 -7.59
N LEU A 277 18.02 13.99 -8.57
CA LEU A 277 18.59 15.33 -8.77
C LEU A 277 18.38 16.23 -7.55
N ASN A 278 17.14 16.32 -7.06
CA ASN A 278 16.78 17.19 -5.95
C ASN A 278 17.47 16.77 -4.65
N VAL A 279 17.47 15.47 -4.34
CA VAL A 279 18.06 14.95 -3.11
C VAL A 279 19.58 15.12 -3.11
N ILE A 280 20.27 14.86 -4.23
CA ILE A 280 21.72 15.09 -4.34
C ILE A 280 22.03 16.58 -4.17
N ALA A 281 21.29 17.47 -4.84
CA ALA A 281 21.50 18.91 -4.72
C ALA A 281 21.37 19.39 -3.27
N LYS A 282 20.30 19.01 -2.57
CA LYS A 282 20.08 19.36 -1.15
C LYS A 282 21.10 18.73 -0.21
N SER A 283 21.49 17.48 -0.46
CA SER A 283 22.51 16.81 0.36
C SER A 283 23.88 17.46 0.22
N ARG A 284 24.24 17.94 -0.98
CA ARG A 284 25.47 18.71 -1.21
C ARG A 284 25.41 20.09 -0.57
N GLU A 285 24.29 20.80 -0.70
CA GLU A 285 24.04 22.12 -0.09
C GLU A 285 24.20 22.07 1.44
N LEU A 286 23.65 21.03 2.08
CA LEU A 286 23.68 20.88 3.54
C LEU A 286 24.96 20.26 4.10
N GLY A 287 25.82 19.71 3.23
CA GLY A 287 27.11 19.12 3.59
C GLY A 287 27.11 17.61 3.87
N TYR A 288 26.01 16.89 3.64
CA TYR A 288 25.93 15.43 3.80
C TYR A 288 26.60 14.64 2.67
N MET A 289 26.89 15.30 1.55
CA MET A 289 27.48 14.67 0.38
C MET A 289 28.55 15.56 -0.23
N ARG A 290 29.73 15.00 -0.48
CA ARG A 290 30.84 15.69 -1.16
C ARG A 290 31.07 15.04 -2.52
N ALA A 291 30.98 15.85 -3.55
CA ALA A 291 31.32 15.46 -4.92
C ALA A 291 31.75 16.71 -5.69
N PRO A 292 32.82 16.66 -6.50
CA PRO A 292 33.24 17.80 -7.30
C PRO A 292 32.27 18.02 -8.46
N ASP A 293 32.03 19.27 -8.86
CA ASP A 293 31.04 19.60 -9.91
C ASP A 293 31.38 18.97 -11.26
N GLU A 294 32.67 18.89 -11.59
CA GLU A 294 33.18 18.24 -12.80
C GLU A 294 32.87 16.74 -12.89
N LEU A 295 32.44 16.10 -11.80
CA LEU A 295 31.99 14.71 -11.81
C LEU A 295 30.66 14.59 -12.56
N PHE A 296 29.80 15.60 -12.49
CA PHE A 296 28.46 15.56 -13.05
C PHE A 296 28.45 16.10 -14.48
N VAL A 297 27.85 15.33 -15.39
CA VAL A 297 27.73 15.72 -16.81
C VAL A 297 26.25 15.67 -17.21
N PRO A 298 25.71 16.73 -17.83
CA PRO A 298 24.34 16.71 -18.36
C PRO A 298 24.12 15.54 -19.32
N ILE A 299 22.95 14.90 -19.23
CA ILE A 299 22.62 13.70 -20.04
C ILE A 299 22.78 13.90 -21.56
N LYS A 300 22.63 15.13 -22.05
CA LYS A 300 22.86 15.42 -23.47
C LYS A 300 24.34 15.31 -23.87
N GLN A 301 25.25 15.79 -23.01
CA GLN A 301 26.69 15.82 -23.24
C GLN A 301 27.36 14.49 -22.87
N ILE A 302 26.84 13.79 -21.86
CA ILE A 302 27.45 12.53 -21.39
C ILE A 302 27.44 11.44 -22.47
N ARG A 303 26.57 11.57 -23.48
CA ARG A 303 26.46 10.65 -24.61
C ARG A 303 27.64 10.71 -25.57
N ASP A 304 28.40 11.80 -25.54
CA ASP A 304 29.56 12.00 -26.41
C ASP A 304 30.85 11.44 -25.78
N LEU A 305 30.78 10.96 -24.54
CA LEU A 305 31.89 10.31 -23.84
C LEU A 305 32.02 8.82 -24.25
N PRO A 306 33.22 8.24 -24.15
CA PRO A 306 33.41 6.80 -24.28
C PRO A 306 32.57 6.03 -23.26
N ASP A 307 31.96 4.91 -23.65
CA ASP A 307 31.05 4.14 -22.77
C ASP A 307 31.70 3.76 -21.42
N ARG A 308 32.99 3.42 -21.42
CA ARG A 308 33.77 3.09 -20.22
C ARG A 308 33.87 4.24 -19.20
N GLU A 309 33.70 5.47 -19.64
CA GLU A 309 33.76 6.66 -18.78
C GLU A 309 32.37 7.06 -18.25
N ILE A 310 31.30 6.37 -18.63
CA ILE A 310 29.93 6.75 -18.27
C ILE A 310 29.44 5.93 -17.06
N LEU A 311 28.93 6.63 -16.05
CA LEU A 311 28.06 6.09 -15.00
C LEU A 311 26.72 6.84 -15.00
N LEU A 312 25.61 6.13 -15.15
CA LEU A 312 24.27 6.69 -15.03
C LEU A 312 23.67 6.30 -13.68
N LEU A 313 23.39 7.28 -12.82
CA LEU A 313 22.74 7.07 -11.52
C LEU A 313 21.28 7.53 -11.61
N MET A 314 20.35 6.63 -11.28
CA MET A 314 18.94 6.88 -11.55
C MET A 314 17.96 6.29 -10.53
N THR A 315 16.71 6.74 -10.65
CA THR A 315 15.53 6.18 -9.96
C THR A 315 14.96 4.97 -10.71
N GLY A 316 14.05 4.23 -10.05
CA GLY A 316 13.35 3.08 -10.63
C GLY A 316 13.76 1.74 -10.05
N SER A 317 14.25 1.74 -8.81
CA SER A 317 14.74 0.53 -8.16
C SER A 317 13.62 -0.42 -7.73
N GLN A 318 12.38 0.05 -7.67
CA GLN A 318 11.18 -0.71 -7.31
C GLN A 318 10.30 -1.04 -8.52
N GLY A 319 10.78 -0.81 -9.75
CA GLY A 319 10.01 -1.06 -10.96
C GLY A 319 8.85 -0.08 -11.16
N GLU A 320 8.91 1.11 -10.54
CA GLU A 320 7.85 2.12 -10.61
C GLU A 320 7.62 2.51 -12.08
N PRO A 321 6.39 2.48 -12.62
CA PRO A 321 6.17 2.57 -14.06
C PRO A 321 6.76 3.83 -14.72
N LEU A 322 6.71 4.98 -14.04
CA LEU A 322 7.15 6.27 -14.54
C LEU A 322 8.62 6.59 -14.22
N ALA A 323 9.31 5.75 -13.44
CA ALA A 323 10.70 6.00 -13.07
C ALA A 323 11.65 5.80 -14.26
N ALA A 324 12.85 6.37 -14.14
CA ALA A 324 13.82 6.43 -15.22
C ALA A 324 14.19 5.03 -15.75
N LEU A 325 14.59 4.11 -14.85
CA LEU A 325 15.00 2.75 -15.25
C LEU A 325 13.85 1.95 -15.89
N SER A 326 12.64 2.03 -15.34
CA SER A 326 11.47 1.33 -15.87
C SER A 326 11.15 1.78 -17.30
N ARG A 327 11.21 3.10 -17.58
CA ARG A 327 11.04 3.64 -18.93
C ARG A 327 12.16 3.21 -19.87
N ILE A 328 13.41 3.16 -19.39
CA ILE A 328 14.56 2.67 -20.15
C ILE A 328 14.36 1.19 -20.52
N SER A 329 13.87 0.36 -19.59
CA SER A 329 13.61 -1.07 -19.83
C SER A 329 12.53 -1.33 -20.90
N ARG A 330 11.63 -0.37 -21.14
CA ARG A 330 10.59 -0.43 -22.18
C ARG A 330 10.98 0.30 -23.47
N GLY A 331 12.17 0.89 -23.55
CA GLY A 331 12.60 1.70 -24.71
C GLY A 331 11.88 3.05 -24.83
N GLU A 332 11.21 3.52 -23.77
CA GLU A 332 10.37 4.74 -23.75
C GLU A 332 11.12 5.98 -23.24
N HIS A 333 12.40 5.84 -22.86
CA HIS A 333 13.17 6.95 -22.34
C HIS A 333 13.82 7.75 -23.48
N PRO A 334 13.56 9.07 -23.60
CA PRO A 334 13.91 9.84 -24.80
C PRO A 334 15.40 10.00 -25.06
N GLN A 335 16.23 9.87 -24.01
CA GLN A 335 17.66 10.18 -24.08
C GLN A 335 18.58 8.98 -23.83
N VAL A 336 18.05 7.86 -23.34
CA VAL A 336 18.85 6.71 -22.89
C VAL A 336 18.18 5.45 -23.37
N GLN A 337 18.92 4.64 -24.12
CA GLN A 337 18.55 3.30 -24.54
C GLN A 337 19.58 2.32 -24.00
N VAL A 338 19.15 1.09 -23.69
CA VAL A 338 20.04 0.01 -23.23
C VAL A 338 20.91 -0.46 -24.39
N LYS A 339 22.20 -0.71 -24.10
CA LYS A 339 23.16 -1.35 -25.00
C LYS A 339 23.50 -2.73 -24.45
N PRO A 340 23.83 -3.72 -25.31
CA PRO A 340 24.32 -5.03 -24.85
C PRO A 340 25.61 -4.97 -24.00
N SER A 341 26.40 -3.90 -24.14
CA SER A 341 27.60 -3.65 -23.34
C SER A 341 27.34 -3.03 -21.96
N ASP A 342 26.09 -2.68 -21.64
CA ASP A 342 25.76 -2.05 -20.36
C ASP A 342 25.83 -3.03 -19.20
N THR A 343 26.37 -2.57 -18.08
CA THR A 343 26.21 -3.22 -16.77
C THR A 343 25.22 -2.44 -15.92
N ILE A 344 24.11 -3.06 -15.54
CA ILE A 344 23.03 -2.45 -14.76
C ILE A 344 23.00 -3.04 -13.35
N ILE A 345 23.15 -2.20 -12.33
CA ILE A 345 23.28 -2.60 -10.93
C ILE A 345 22.04 -2.15 -10.16
N PHE A 346 21.31 -3.09 -9.58
CA PHE A 346 20.21 -2.84 -8.66
C PHE A 346 20.74 -2.77 -7.23
N SER A 347 21.17 -1.58 -6.79
CA SER A 347 21.65 -1.34 -5.44
C SER A 347 20.48 -1.07 -4.46
N ALA A 348 19.47 -1.94 -4.52
CA ALA A 348 18.24 -1.92 -3.72
C ALA A 348 17.67 -3.34 -3.61
N SER A 349 16.84 -3.58 -2.60
CA SER A 349 15.99 -4.78 -2.55
C SER A 349 14.54 -4.42 -2.91
N PRO A 350 13.78 -5.33 -3.55
CA PRO A 350 12.35 -5.14 -3.72
C PRO A 350 11.65 -5.03 -2.36
N ILE A 351 10.86 -3.97 -2.20
CA ILE A 351 9.91 -3.81 -1.09
C ILE A 351 8.76 -4.82 -1.31
N PRO A 352 8.24 -5.48 -0.26
CA PRO A 352 7.04 -6.30 -0.37
C PRO A 352 5.92 -5.58 -1.14
N GLY A 353 5.32 -6.28 -2.11
CA GLY A 353 4.35 -5.71 -3.06
C GLY A 353 4.95 -5.27 -4.40
N ASN A 354 6.23 -4.86 -4.44
CA ASN A 354 6.89 -4.40 -5.68
C ASN A 354 7.70 -5.50 -6.39
N THR A 355 7.79 -6.70 -5.82
CA THR A 355 8.62 -7.80 -6.34
C THR A 355 8.37 -8.10 -7.81
N ILE A 356 7.10 -8.17 -8.23
CA ILE A 356 6.73 -8.46 -9.62
C ILE A 356 7.22 -7.34 -10.56
N SER A 357 7.00 -6.09 -10.19
CA SER A 357 7.43 -4.92 -10.97
C SER A 357 8.95 -4.85 -11.14
N VAL A 358 9.72 -5.18 -10.10
CA VAL A 358 11.18 -5.23 -10.15
C VAL A 358 11.65 -6.35 -11.06
N VAL A 359 11.14 -7.58 -10.88
CA VAL A 359 11.54 -8.75 -11.67
C VAL A 359 11.23 -8.53 -13.16
N ASN A 360 10.04 -8.01 -13.48
CA ASN A 360 9.68 -7.69 -14.87
C ASN A 360 10.62 -6.65 -15.50
N THR A 361 11.07 -5.67 -14.72
CA THR A 361 12.06 -4.68 -15.19
C THR A 361 13.42 -5.34 -15.45
N ILE A 362 13.88 -6.21 -14.54
CA ILE A 362 15.12 -6.99 -14.69
C ILE A 362 15.07 -7.85 -15.96
N ASP A 363 14.00 -8.61 -16.16
CA ASP A 363 13.84 -9.49 -17.31
C ASP A 363 13.90 -8.71 -18.63
N ARG A 364 13.22 -7.57 -18.73
CA ARG A 364 13.28 -6.71 -19.92
C ARG A 364 14.69 -6.21 -20.18
N LEU A 365 15.42 -5.78 -19.14
CA LEU A 365 16.79 -5.30 -19.29
C LEU A 365 17.74 -6.41 -19.76
N MET A 366 17.55 -7.64 -19.26
CA MET A 366 18.29 -8.82 -19.72
C MET A 366 17.94 -9.20 -21.16
N MET A 367 16.65 -9.12 -21.55
CA MET A 367 16.20 -9.35 -22.93
C MET A 367 16.80 -8.34 -23.91
N LEU A 368 17.10 -7.12 -23.46
CA LEU A 368 17.82 -6.10 -24.23
C LEU A 368 19.34 -6.35 -24.31
N GLY A 369 19.83 -7.43 -23.70
CA GLY A 369 21.22 -7.88 -23.76
C GLY A 369 22.14 -7.29 -22.69
N ALA A 370 21.62 -6.49 -21.74
CA ALA A 370 22.45 -5.92 -20.68
C ALA A 370 22.83 -6.96 -19.61
N LYS A 371 24.01 -6.78 -19.01
CA LYS A 371 24.42 -7.51 -17.81
C LYS A 371 23.73 -6.89 -16.60
N VAL A 372 22.82 -7.61 -15.95
CA VAL A 372 22.11 -7.11 -14.76
C VAL A 372 22.64 -7.75 -13.49
N VAL A 373 23.07 -6.94 -12.53
CA VAL A 373 23.58 -7.33 -11.21
C VAL A 373 22.52 -6.98 -10.16
N TYR A 374 21.97 -7.99 -9.48
CA TYR A 374 20.87 -7.83 -8.52
C TYR A 374 20.87 -8.98 -7.51
N GLY A 375 20.15 -8.79 -6.40
CA GLY A 375 19.92 -9.84 -5.40
C GLY A 375 20.89 -9.82 -4.21
N LYS A 376 20.49 -10.50 -3.14
CA LYS A 376 21.20 -10.47 -1.84
C LYS A 376 22.62 -11.06 -1.91
N GLY A 377 22.85 -12.05 -2.78
CA GLY A 377 24.14 -12.72 -2.92
C GLY A 377 25.28 -11.84 -3.46
N GLU A 378 24.95 -10.76 -4.18
CA GLU A 378 25.94 -9.84 -4.75
C GLU A 378 26.52 -8.87 -3.71
N GLY A 379 25.88 -8.73 -2.55
CA GLY A 379 26.34 -7.82 -1.49
C GLY A 379 26.39 -6.35 -1.91
N ILE A 380 25.54 -5.95 -2.85
CA ILE A 380 25.43 -4.58 -3.38
C ILE A 380 24.35 -3.74 -2.68
N HIS A 381 23.71 -4.31 -1.65
CA HIS A 381 22.70 -3.65 -0.83
C HIS A 381 22.62 -4.28 0.55
N VAL A 382 22.39 -3.44 1.55
CA VAL A 382 22.02 -3.81 2.92
C VAL A 382 20.76 -3.05 3.32
N SER A 383 19.97 -3.62 4.22
CA SER A 383 18.75 -2.98 4.73
C SER A 383 19.08 -1.75 5.57
N GLY A 384 18.12 -0.81 5.65
CA GLY A 384 18.11 0.27 6.62
C GLY A 384 17.63 -0.17 8.01
N HIS A 385 16.96 -1.32 8.11
CA HIS A 385 16.30 -1.79 9.33
C HIS A 385 17.12 -2.89 10.03
N GLY A 386 17.11 -2.89 11.36
CA GLY A 386 17.83 -3.83 12.20
C GLY A 386 17.22 -5.23 12.20
N CYS A 387 18.07 -6.25 12.14
CA CYS A 387 17.69 -7.65 12.28
C CYS A 387 17.47 -8.02 13.76
N GLN A 388 17.17 -9.29 14.06
CA GLN A 388 16.85 -9.72 15.42
C GLN A 388 17.90 -9.35 16.48
N GLU A 389 19.20 -9.39 16.17
CA GLU A 389 20.23 -9.04 17.16
C GLU A 389 20.32 -7.51 17.38
N ASP A 390 20.04 -6.70 16.35
CA ASP A 390 19.87 -5.25 16.51
C ASP A 390 18.67 -4.94 17.43
N GLN A 391 17.56 -5.65 17.24
CA GLN A 391 16.35 -5.50 18.05
C GLN A 391 16.59 -5.92 19.52
N LYS A 392 17.29 -7.03 19.74
CA LYS A 392 17.69 -7.47 21.08
C LYS A 392 18.61 -6.45 21.74
N LEU A 393 19.54 -5.85 20.99
CA LEU A 393 20.40 -4.79 21.52
C LEU A 393 19.58 -3.56 21.94
N MET A 394 18.62 -3.13 21.12
CA MET A 394 17.68 -2.05 21.47
C MET A 394 16.91 -2.37 22.78
N LEU A 395 16.35 -3.58 22.89
CA LEU A 395 15.64 -4.04 24.09
C LEU A 395 16.55 -4.09 25.33
N ALA A 396 17.78 -4.58 25.17
CA ALA A 396 18.75 -4.68 26.26
C ALA A 396 19.23 -3.31 26.77
N LEU A 397 19.35 -2.32 25.86
CA LEU A 397 19.74 -0.96 26.19
C LEU A 397 18.60 -0.18 26.86
N THR A 398 17.37 -0.37 26.39
CA THR A 398 16.20 0.39 26.86
C THR A 398 15.49 -0.21 28.07
N LYS A 399 15.59 -1.54 28.28
CA LYS A 399 14.97 -2.27 29.40
C LYS A 399 13.51 -1.84 29.68
N PRO A 400 12.62 -1.87 28.67
CA PRO A 400 11.33 -1.22 28.78
C PRO A 400 10.37 -2.01 29.68
N LYS A 401 9.54 -1.30 30.46
CA LYS A 401 8.46 -1.92 31.26
C LYS A 401 7.36 -2.50 30.36
N PHE A 402 6.98 -1.78 29.31
CA PHE A 402 5.99 -2.17 28.31
C PHE A 402 6.57 -2.14 26.89
N PHE A 403 6.03 -2.95 25.98
CA PHE A 403 6.54 -3.03 24.61
C PHE A 403 5.41 -3.08 23.59
N VAL A 404 5.57 -2.30 22.52
CA VAL A 404 4.66 -2.27 21.38
C VAL A 404 5.49 -2.37 20.09
N PRO A 405 5.46 -3.50 19.37
CA PRO A 405 6.08 -3.57 18.06
C PRO A 405 5.32 -2.67 17.07
N VAL A 406 6.04 -1.89 16.28
CA VAL A 406 5.49 -1.02 15.23
C VAL A 406 6.30 -1.15 13.94
N HIS A 407 5.86 -0.49 12.86
CA HIS A 407 6.52 -0.50 11.55
C HIS A 407 6.74 -1.92 11.00
N GLY A 408 5.66 -2.56 10.57
CA GLY A 408 5.73 -3.92 10.03
C GLY A 408 4.40 -4.60 9.77
N GLU A 409 4.43 -5.63 8.93
CA GLU A 409 3.31 -6.55 8.71
C GLU A 409 3.02 -7.39 9.96
N HIS A 410 1.80 -7.94 10.09
CA HIS A 410 1.39 -8.68 11.29
C HIS A 410 2.40 -9.77 11.73
N ARG A 411 2.93 -10.54 10.78
CA ARG A 411 3.96 -11.57 11.05
C ARG A 411 5.22 -11.00 11.69
N MET A 412 5.64 -9.81 11.26
CA MET A 412 6.80 -9.10 11.77
C MET A 412 6.55 -8.63 13.20
N LEU A 413 5.38 -8.04 13.47
CA LEU A 413 4.97 -7.59 14.80
C LEU A 413 4.94 -8.76 15.80
N VAL A 414 4.38 -9.91 15.38
CA VAL A 414 4.35 -11.13 16.19
C VAL A 414 5.77 -11.64 16.46
N CYS A 415 6.64 -11.70 15.45
CA CYS A 415 8.04 -12.11 15.66
C CYS A 415 8.78 -11.18 16.62
N HIS A 416 8.60 -9.86 16.49
CA HIS A 416 9.25 -8.90 17.37
C HIS A 416 8.73 -8.98 18.82
N SER A 417 7.42 -9.24 19.00
CA SER A 417 6.84 -9.49 20.33
C SER A 417 7.46 -10.71 21.01
N ARG A 418 7.73 -11.78 20.25
CA ARG A 418 8.41 -12.99 20.77
C ARG A 418 9.86 -12.69 21.14
N THR A 419 10.56 -11.87 20.35
CA THR A 419 11.91 -11.40 20.69
C THR A 419 11.90 -10.64 22.01
N ALA A 420 10.98 -9.67 22.19
CA ALA A 420 10.85 -8.92 23.44
C ALA A 420 10.52 -9.83 24.65
N GLN A 421 9.62 -10.79 24.47
CA GLN A 421 9.30 -11.78 25.51
C GLN A 421 10.52 -12.62 25.89
N SER A 422 11.30 -13.08 24.91
CA SER A 422 12.52 -13.85 25.15
C SER A 422 13.62 -13.05 25.87
N MET A 423 13.57 -11.72 25.76
CA MET A 423 14.47 -10.77 26.43
C MET A 423 13.98 -10.33 27.81
N GLY A 424 12.85 -10.89 28.28
CA GLY A 424 12.36 -10.68 29.65
C GLY A 424 11.19 -9.71 29.80
N VAL A 425 10.63 -9.15 28.72
CA VAL A 425 9.39 -8.37 28.81
C VAL A 425 8.21 -9.33 29.08
N PRO A 426 7.41 -9.16 30.15
CA PRO A 426 6.27 -10.04 30.42
C PRO A 426 5.26 -10.03 29.26
N ALA A 427 4.63 -11.17 28.99
CA ALA A 427 3.64 -11.28 27.89
C ALA A 427 2.49 -10.27 28.05
N ASP A 428 2.01 -10.08 29.28
CA ASP A 428 0.92 -9.15 29.61
C ASP A 428 1.33 -7.66 29.45
N ASN A 429 2.63 -7.39 29.29
CA ASN A 429 3.19 -6.06 29.08
C ASN A 429 3.46 -5.76 27.60
N ILE A 430 3.08 -6.66 26.69
CA ILE A 430 3.29 -6.54 25.24
C ILE A 430 1.94 -6.38 24.54
N LEU A 431 1.78 -5.35 23.71
CA LEU A 431 0.57 -5.17 22.89
C LEU A 431 0.90 -5.20 21.41
N ILE A 432 0.24 -6.11 20.68
CA ILE A 432 0.15 -6.05 19.21
C ILE A 432 -1.16 -5.33 18.87
N ILE A 433 -1.05 -4.28 18.05
CA ILE A 433 -2.12 -3.32 17.76
C ILE A 433 -2.33 -3.16 16.26
N ASP A 434 -3.54 -2.72 15.90
CA ASP A 434 -3.90 -2.34 14.53
C ASP A 434 -3.90 -0.80 14.37
N ASN A 435 -3.89 -0.30 13.13
CA ASN A 435 -4.09 1.13 12.88
C ASN A 435 -5.46 1.57 13.46
N GLY A 436 -5.45 2.63 14.29
CA GLY A 436 -6.62 3.14 14.99
C GLY A 436 -6.82 2.60 16.40
N ASP A 437 -6.14 1.51 16.79
CA ASP A 437 -6.10 1.08 18.18
C ASP A 437 -5.44 2.16 19.05
N VAL A 438 -5.99 2.35 20.25
CA VAL A 438 -5.45 3.29 21.23
C VAL A 438 -4.67 2.52 22.29
N VAL A 439 -3.38 2.79 22.42
CA VAL A 439 -2.57 2.29 23.54
C VAL A 439 -2.69 3.28 24.69
N GLU A 440 -3.35 2.86 25.78
CA GLU A 440 -3.44 3.64 27.01
C GLU A 440 -2.34 3.24 27.98
N LEU A 441 -1.48 4.19 28.33
CA LEU A 441 -0.36 4.04 29.24
C LEU A 441 -0.59 4.86 30.51
N THR A 442 -0.45 4.19 31.64
CA THR A 442 -0.25 4.80 32.96
C THR A 442 1.14 4.41 33.46
N ALA A 443 1.57 4.93 34.61
CA ALA A 443 2.84 4.51 35.20
C ALA A 443 2.93 2.99 35.42
N ASP A 444 1.79 2.31 35.64
CA ASP A 444 1.73 0.92 36.08
C ASP A 444 0.96 -0.05 35.18
N ALA A 445 0.29 0.44 34.14
CA ALA A 445 -0.49 -0.41 33.26
C ALA A 445 -0.43 0.06 31.80
N ILE A 446 -0.43 -0.93 30.90
CA ILE A 446 -0.69 -0.79 29.47
C ILE A 446 -2.00 -1.52 29.15
N ARG A 447 -2.86 -0.92 28.33
CA ARG A 447 -4.06 -1.58 27.79
C ARG A 447 -4.47 -1.00 26.45
N LYS A 448 -5.29 -1.76 25.71
CA LYS A 448 -6.04 -1.20 24.58
C LYS A 448 -7.20 -0.37 25.12
N GLY A 449 -7.27 0.90 24.74
CA GLY A 449 -8.39 1.79 24.98
C GLY A 449 -9.45 1.70 23.88
N GLU A 450 -10.40 2.64 23.91
CA GLU A 450 -11.42 2.74 22.85
C GLU A 450 -10.77 3.18 21.52
N PRO A 451 -10.95 2.40 20.43
CA PRO A 451 -10.31 2.69 19.15
C PRO A 451 -10.86 3.96 18.51
N VAL A 452 -10.04 4.59 17.67
CA VAL A 452 -10.46 5.74 16.86
C VAL A 452 -10.68 5.31 15.41
N LYS A 453 -11.36 6.16 14.64
CA LYS A 453 -11.50 5.94 13.21
C LYS A 453 -10.12 5.99 12.54
N ALA A 454 -9.76 4.89 11.88
CA ALA A 454 -8.57 4.77 11.02
C ALA A 454 -8.94 4.04 9.73
N GLY A 455 -8.06 4.15 8.72
CA GLY A 455 -8.32 3.66 7.38
C GLY A 455 -7.33 4.26 6.38
N ILE A 456 -7.73 4.32 5.11
CA ILE A 456 -6.89 4.88 4.05
C ILE A 456 -7.62 6.00 3.29
N GLU A 457 -6.88 7.04 2.95
CA GLU A 457 -7.25 8.05 1.96
C GLU A 457 -6.45 7.79 0.67
N LEU A 458 -7.15 7.63 -0.45
CA LEU A 458 -6.54 7.35 -1.75
C LEU A 458 -6.45 8.64 -2.57
N LEU A 459 -5.27 9.00 -3.06
CA LEU A 459 -5.06 10.23 -3.82
C LEU A 459 -4.78 9.94 -5.31
N ASP A 460 -5.52 10.61 -6.20
CA ASP A 460 -5.31 10.57 -7.65
C ASP A 460 -4.14 11.49 -8.08
N ALA A 461 -3.64 11.31 -9.31
CA ALA A 461 -2.60 12.10 -9.98
C ALA A 461 -2.92 13.60 -10.05
N SER A 462 -4.20 13.98 -9.97
CA SER A 462 -4.62 15.39 -9.84
C SER A 462 -4.18 16.03 -8.52
N ARG A 463 -3.61 15.24 -7.58
CA ARG A 463 -3.09 15.63 -6.25
C ARG A 463 -4.09 16.32 -5.31
N ASN A 464 -5.34 16.46 -5.74
CA ASN A 464 -6.43 17.12 -5.01
C ASN A 464 -7.70 16.25 -4.91
N GLY A 465 -7.84 15.20 -5.72
CA GLY A 465 -9.00 14.31 -5.69
C GLY A 465 -8.79 13.10 -4.79
N ILE A 466 -9.62 12.94 -3.76
CA ILE A 466 -9.71 11.70 -3.00
C ILE A 466 -10.50 10.69 -3.84
N VAL A 467 -9.91 9.53 -4.12
CA VAL A 467 -10.58 8.42 -4.79
C VAL A 467 -11.40 7.66 -3.77
N ASP A 468 -12.72 7.78 -3.87
CA ASP A 468 -13.63 7.01 -3.01
C ASP A 468 -13.54 5.51 -3.32
N ALA A 469 -13.77 4.67 -2.30
CA ALA A 469 -13.75 3.21 -2.44
C ALA A 469 -14.72 2.71 -3.53
N ARG A 470 -15.86 3.39 -3.73
CA ARG A 470 -16.81 3.09 -4.80
C ARG A 470 -16.20 3.34 -6.18
N VAL A 471 -15.51 4.47 -6.36
CA VAL A 471 -14.85 4.81 -7.63
C VAL A 471 -13.76 3.79 -7.92
N LEU A 472 -12.99 3.38 -6.91
CA LEU A 472 -11.97 2.34 -7.09
C LEU A 472 -12.60 1.02 -7.52
N LYS A 473 -13.69 0.60 -6.87
CA LYS A 473 -14.43 -0.61 -7.25
C LYS A 473 -14.98 -0.55 -8.67
N GLU A 474 -15.50 0.59 -9.09
CA GLU A 474 -15.95 0.81 -10.48
C GLU A 474 -14.77 0.69 -11.47
N ARG A 475 -13.59 1.24 -11.14
CA ARG A 475 -12.38 1.09 -11.95
C ARG A 475 -11.91 -0.37 -12.04
N GLN A 476 -11.98 -1.13 -10.94
CA GLN A 476 -11.67 -2.56 -10.92
C GLN A 476 -12.64 -3.36 -11.79
N GLN A 477 -13.95 -3.14 -11.64
CA GLN A 477 -14.97 -3.80 -12.47
C GLN A 477 -14.73 -3.53 -13.97
N LEU A 478 -14.42 -2.28 -14.33
CA LEU A 478 -14.11 -1.91 -15.71
C LEU A 478 -12.85 -2.60 -16.25
N ALA A 479 -11.85 -2.81 -15.40
CA ALA A 479 -10.61 -3.47 -15.78
C ALA A 479 -10.76 -5.00 -15.90
N GLU A 480 -11.57 -5.61 -15.03
CA GLU A 480 -11.77 -7.07 -14.98
C GLU A 480 -12.80 -7.54 -16.01
N ASP A 481 -13.98 -6.91 -16.07
CA ASP A 481 -15.11 -7.39 -16.87
C ASP A 481 -15.47 -6.51 -18.07
N GLY A 482 -14.97 -5.27 -18.10
CA GLY A 482 -15.30 -4.28 -19.14
C GLY A 482 -16.67 -3.63 -18.97
N VAL A 483 -17.13 -2.96 -20.02
CA VAL A 483 -18.40 -2.21 -20.04
C VAL A 483 -19.23 -2.51 -21.27
N ILE A 484 -20.54 -2.64 -21.05
CA ILE A 484 -21.58 -2.74 -22.06
C ILE A 484 -22.40 -1.47 -22.01
N THR A 485 -22.41 -0.71 -23.10
CA THR A 485 -23.33 0.42 -23.27
C THR A 485 -24.51 0.00 -24.14
N LEU A 486 -25.71 0.17 -23.63
CA LEU A 486 -26.97 -0.14 -24.30
C LEU A 486 -27.73 1.16 -24.55
N LEU A 487 -28.03 1.47 -25.82
CA LEU A 487 -28.94 2.55 -26.18
C LEU A 487 -30.28 1.96 -26.62
N ALA A 488 -31.36 2.37 -25.95
CA ALA A 488 -32.72 1.95 -26.24
C ALA A 488 -33.60 3.16 -26.54
N ALA A 489 -34.30 3.17 -27.68
CA ALA A 489 -35.31 4.18 -27.96
C ALA A 489 -36.68 3.65 -27.54
N ILE A 490 -37.32 4.28 -26.56
CA ILE A 490 -38.60 3.82 -25.99
C ILE A 490 -39.57 4.99 -25.99
N SER A 491 -40.76 4.79 -26.56
CA SER A 491 -41.80 5.80 -26.58
C SER A 491 -42.49 5.95 -25.23
N THR A 492 -43.04 7.14 -24.98
CA THR A 492 -43.78 7.45 -23.74
C THR A 492 -45.05 6.61 -23.53
N ASP A 493 -45.54 5.91 -24.56
CA ASP A 493 -46.65 4.96 -24.48
C ASP A 493 -46.21 3.49 -24.30
N GLY A 494 -44.91 3.23 -24.11
CA GLY A 494 -44.40 1.92 -23.72
C GLY A 494 -44.03 0.99 -24.85
N ALA A 495 -43.72 1.54 -26.02
CA ALA A 495 -43.24 0.77 -27.15
C ALA A 495 -41.75 1.04 -27.42
N MET A 496 -41.01 0.02 -27.80
CA MET A 496 -39.65 0.21 -28.32
C MET A 496 -39.75 0.84 -29.72
N ALA A 497 -39.15 2.01 -29.93
CA ALA A 497 -39.23 2.77 -31.17
C ALA A 497 -38.17 2.38 -32.21
N ALA A 498 -37.06 1.79 -31.77
CA ALA A 498 -35.96 1.36 -32.61
C ALA A 498 -35.24 0.15 -31.98
N PRO A 499 -34.51 -0.68 -32.76
CA PRO A 499 -33.72 -1.75 -32.19
C PRO A 499 -32.67 -1.21 -31.23
N PRO A 500 -32.41 -1.91 -30.10
CA PRO A 500 -31.37 -1.49 -29.18
C PRO A 500 -29.99 -1.56 -29.83
N ARG A 501 -29.13 -0.60 -29.51
CA ARG A 501 -27.73 -0.62 -29.92
C ARG A 501 -26.85 -0.99 -28.74
N VAL A 502 -26.12 -2.09 -28.88
CA VAL A 502 -25.15 -2.56 -27.89
C VAL A 502 -23.74 -2.24 -28.36
N ASN A 503 -22.96 -1.63 -27.48
CA ASN A 503 -21.53 -1.41 -27.67
C ASN A 503 -20.75 -2.07 -26.52
N LEU A 504 -19.65 -2.74 -26.85
CA LEU A 504 -18.81 -3.48 -25.91
C LEU A 504 -17.43 -2.86 -25.90
N ARG A 505 -16.88 -2.63 -24.70
CA ARG A 505 -15.49 -2.20 -24.52
C ARG A 505 -14.88 -3.03 -23.40
N GLY A 506 -13.78 -3.71 -23.68
CA GLY A 506 -13.07 -4.54 -22.69
C GLY A 506 -13.80 -5.82 -22.26
N VAL A 507 -14.99 -6.11 -22.81
CA VAL A 507 -15.77 -7.30 -22.46
C VAL A 507 -15.29 -8.49 -23.27
N VAL A 508 -14.73 -9.50 -22.62
CA VAL A 508 -14.38 -10.78 -23.25
C VAL A 508 -15.63 -11.66 -23.27
N THR A 509 -16.11 -12.00 -24.46
CA THR A 509 -17.33 -12.80 -24.62
C THR A 509 -17.29 -13.64 -25.89
N THR A 510 -17.89 -14.83 -25.84
CA THR A 510 -18.13 -15.68 -27.01
C THR A 510 -19.37 -15.26 -27.80
N ALA A 511 -20.22 -14.41 -27.22
CA ALA A 511 -21.40 -13.86 -27.88
C ALA A 511 -21.01 -12.64 -28.73
N ASP A 512 -21.37 -12.66 -30.02
CA ASP A 512 -21.19 -11.49 -30.87
C ASP A 512 -22.14 -10.34 -30.47
N ALA A 513 -21.84 -9.11 -30.92
CA ALA A 513 -22.65 -7.94 -30.61
C ALA A 513 -24.11 -8.08 -31.09
N ARG A 514 -24.38 -8.92 -32.11
CA ARG A 514 -25.73 -9.22 -32.59
C ARG A 514 -26.51 -10.05 -31.59
N LYS A 515 -25.93 -11.12 -31.05
CA LYS A 515 -26.54 -11.95 -30.01
C LYS A 515 -26.86 -11.15 -28.76
N LEU A 516 -25.96 -10.26 -28.35
CA LEU A 516 -26.18 -9.35 -27.21
C LEU A 516 -27.27 -8.33 -27.50
N SER A 517 -27.35 -7.81 -28.73
CA SER A 517 -28.44 -6.92 -29.13
C SER A 517 -29.80 -7.63 -29.08
N LEU A 518 -29.86 -8.90 -29.51
CA LEU A 518 -31.07 -9.73 -29.39
C LEU A 518 -31.46 -9.99 -27.93
N TRP A 519 -30.47 -10.23 -27.06
CA TRP A 519 -30.73 -10.39 -25.63
C TRP A 519 -31.24 -9.10 -24.99
N ALA A 520 -30.68 -7.96 -25.36
CA ALA A 520 -31.15 -6.65 -24.92
C ALA A 520 -32.56 -6.36 -25.43
N GLU A 521 -32.85 -6.67 -26.70
CA GLU A 521 -34.19 -6.55 -27.30
C GLU A 521 -35.22 -7.34 -26.51
N ARG A 522 -34.92 -8.61 -26.20
CA ARG A 522 -35.81 -9.46 -25.40
C ARG A 522 -36.00 -8.94 -23.98
N GLU A 523 -34.95 -8.42 -23.36
CA GLU A 523 -35.05 -7.92 -21.99
C GLU A 523 -35.85 -6.61 -21.94
N ILE A 524 -35.62 -5.69 -22.89
CA ILE A 524 -36.39 -4.45 -22.99
C ILE A 524 -37.87 -4.78 -23.23
N THR A 525 -38.19 -5.65 -24.19
CA THR A 525 -39.57 -6.08 -24.43
C THR A 525 -40.20 -6.69 -23.18
N TRP A 526 -39.46 -7.55 -22.46
CA TRP A 526 -39.95 -8.14 -21.23
C TRP A 526 -40.24 -7.09 -20.14
N VAL A 527 -39.35 -6.11 -19.96
CA VAL A 527 -39.55 -5.00 -19.01
C VAL A 527 -40.78 -4.17 -19.40
N LEU A 528 -40.95 -3.85 -20.69
CA LEU A 528 -42.11 -3.10 -21.19
C LEU A 528 -43.42 -3.88 -21.00
N GLU A 529 -43.43 -5.20 -21.20
CA GLU A 529 -44.63 -6.01 -21.02
C GLU A 529 -44.98 -6.25 -19.54
N ASN A 530 -43.97 -6.42 -18.67
CA ASN A 530 -44.18 -6.96 -17.32
C ASN A 530 -43.98 -5.95 -16.19
N ARG A 531 -43.37 -4.78 -16.48
CA ARG A 531 -43.04 -3.75 -15.48
C ARG A 531 -43.52 -2.35 -15.84
N TRP A 532 -43.88 -2.08 -17.10
CA TRP A 532 -44.28 -0.75 -17.56
C TRP A 532 -45.36 -0.09 -16.69
N ASN A 533 -46.43 -0.81 -16.34
CA ASN A 533 -47.51 -0.28 -15.50
C ASN A 533 -47.05 0.13 -14.08
N GLN A 534 -45.95 -0.43 -13.58
CA GLN A 534 -45.36 -0.07 -12.27
C GLN A 534 -44.40 1.12 -12.39
N LEU A 535 -43.84 1.32 -13.60
CA LEU A 535 -42.88 2.36 -13.92
C LEU A 535 -43.55 3.61 -14.50
N CYS A 536 -44.87 3.60 -14.73
CA CYS A 536 -45.63 4.72 -15.23
C CYS A 536 -46.66 5.21 -14.19
N ARG A 537 -46.77 6.53 -14.04
CA ARG A 537 -47.79 7.18 -13.22
C ARG A 537 -48.73 7.99 -14.11
N ASN A 538 -50.03 7.76 -13.95
CA ASN A 538 -51.04 8.57 -14.64
C ASN A 538 -51.29 9.87 -13.86
N THR A 539 -50.73 10.98 -14.33
CA THR A 539 -50.83 12.32 -13.73
C THR A 539 -51.94 13.20 -14.34
N GLY A 540 -52.94 12.61 -15.02
CA GLY A 540 -54.10 13.35 -15.55
C GLY A 540 -53.80 14.31 -16.73
N GLY A 541 -52.56 14.35 -17.22
CA GLY A 541 -52.15 15.08 -18.43
C GLY A 541 -52.17 14.22 -19.71
N LYS A 542 -51.82 14.81 -20.87
CA LYS A 542 -51.83 14.16 -22.20
C LYS A 542 -50.80 13.03 -22.41
N ALA A 543 -49.85 12.84 -21.49
CA ALA A 543 -48.87 11.75 -21.52
C ALA A 543 -48.59 11.23 -20.10
N PRO A 544 -48.39 9.90 -19.92
CA PRO A 544 -48.02 9.33 -18.63
C PRO A 544 -46.63 9.80 -18.22
N ASP A 545 -46.42 9.96 -16.91
CA ASP A 545 -45.11 10.25 -16.34
C ASP A 545 -44.35 8.93 -16.16
N VAL A 546 -43.19 8.79 -16.81
CA VAL A 546 -42.43 7.55 -16.89
C VAL A 546 -41.17 7.63 -16.03
N ASP A 547 -40.99 6.66 -15.13
CA ASP A 547 -39.75 6.46 -14.38
C ASP A 547 -38.67 5.84 -15.28
N TRP A 548 -38.02 6.69 -16.08
CA TRP A 548 -36.95 6.28 -16.98
C TRP A 548 -35.75 5.65 -16.27
N VAL A 549 -35.46 6.07 -15.04
CA VAL A 549 -34.38 5.50 -14.22
C VAL A 549 -34.75 4.09 -13.78
N GLY A 550 -36.01 3.87 -13.39
CA GLY A 550 -36.55 2.54 -13.10
C GLY A 550 -36.51 1.61 -14.32
N VAL A 551 -36.85 2.11 -15.52
CA VAL A 551 -36.74 1.34 -16.77
C VAL A 551 -35.29 0.93 -17.04
N GLN A 552 -34.34 1.87 -16.95
CA GLN A 552 -32.90 1.58 -17.12
C GLN A 552 -32.44 0.49 -16.16
N ARG A 553 -32.78 0.61 -14.87
CA ARG A 553 -32.39 -0.33 -13.82
C ARG A 553 -32.94 -1.74 -14.04
N GLU A 554 -34.21 -1.89 -14.40
CA GLU A 554 -34.79 -3.21 -14.66
C GLU A 554 -34.14 -3.89 -15.86
N VAL A 555 -33.85 -3.13 -16.93
CA VAL A 555 -33.14 -3.64 -18.12
C VAL A 555 -31.72 -4.07 -17.77
N GLU A 556 -30.98 -3.25 -17.01
CA GLU A 556 -29.62 -3.56 -16.54
C GLU A 556 -29.60 -4.84 -15.69
N LEU A 557 -30.48 -4.97 -14.69
CA LEU A 557 -30.57 -6.15 -13.82
C LEU A 557 -30.96 -7.42 -14.59
N GLY A 558 -31.85 -7.28 -15.57
CA GLY A 558 -32.26 -8.36 -16.47
C GLY A 558 -31.09 -8.89 -17.29
N LEU A 559 -30.40 -7.99 -17.97
CA LEU A 559 -29.23 -8.31 -18.79
C LEU A 559 -28.08 -8.86 -17.94
N GLN A 560 -27.78 -8.25 -16.79
CA GLN A 560 -26.72 -8.71 -15.89
C GLN A 560 -26.96 -10.15 -15.44
N ARG A 561 -28.20 -10.50 -15.03
CA ARG A 561 -28.55 -11.88 -14.67
C ARG A 561 -28.35 -12.86 -15.81
N ARG A 562 -28.66 -12.45 -17.04
CA ARG A 562 -28.48 -13.30 -18.23
C ARG A 562 -27.01 -13.48 -18.57
N LEU A 563 -26.22 -12.41 -18.58
CA LEU A 563 -24.77 -12.46 -18.83
C LEU A 563 -24.07 -13.35 -17.79
N ARG A 564 -24.41 -13.21 -16.52
CA ARG A 564 -23.87 -14.08 -15.46
C ARG A 564 -24.23 -15.55 -15.70
N ARG A 565 -25.47 -15.85 -16.09
CA ARG A 565 -25.92 -17.23 -16.32
C ARG A 565 -25.28 -17.87 -17.55
N GLU A 566 -25.30 -17.17 -18.67
CA GLU A 566 -24.94 -17.70 -19.99
C GLU A 566 -23.44 -17.59 -20.27
N LEU A 567 -22.77 -16.57 -19.72
CA LEU A 567 -21.39 -16.23 -20.04
C LEU A 567 -20.46 -16.16 -18.82
N GLN A 568 -21.00 -16.25 -17.60
CA GLN A 568 -20.23 -16.18 -16.34
C GLN A 568 -19.36 -14.91 -16.22
N ILE A 569 -19.85 -13.79 -16.77
CA ILE A 569 -19.21 -12.47 -16.68
C ILE A 569 -20.14 -11.46 -15.98
N GLU A 570 -19.57 -10.43 -15.38
CA GLU A 570 -20.33 -9.35 -14.71
C GLU A 570 -19.88 -7.94 -15.17
N PRO A 571 -19.96 -7.61 -16.48
CA PRO A 571 -19.54 -6.30 -16.95
C PRO A 571 -20.42 -5.18 -16.40
N LEU A 572 -19.87 -3.97 -16.32
CA LEU A 572 -20.67 -2.79 -16.04
C LEU A 572 -21.65 -2.58 -17.20
N ILE A 573 -22.95 -2.56 -16.93
CA ILE A 573 -23.98 -2.27 -17.94
C ILE A 573 -24.45 -0.84 -17.74
N LEU A 574 -24.39 -0.03 -18.79
CA LEU A 574 -24.91 1.33 -18.83
C LEU A 574 -26.05 1.38 -19.84
N CYS A 575 -27.29 1.41 -19.35
CA CYS A 575 -28.47 1.56 -20.19
C CYS A 575 -28.85 3.04 -20.32
N LEU A 576 -28.83 3.53 -21.56
CA LEU A 576 -29.30 4.85 -21.94
C LEU A 576 -30.63 4.69 -22.66
N VAL A 577 -31.70 5.17 -22.03
CA VAL A 577 -33.03 5.21 -22.65
C VAL A 577 -33.23 6.59 -23.27
N GLN A 578 -33.53 6.62 -24.56
CA GLN A 578 -33.94 7.80 -25.30
C GLN A 578 -35.46 7.81 -25.43
N PRO A 579 -36.16 8.73 -24.72
CA PRO A 579 -37.62 8.84 -24.83
C PRO A 579 -38.03 9.29 -26.23
N ALA A 580 -39.01 8.59 -26.81
CA ALA A 580 -39.67 8.99 -28.05
C ALA A 580 -41.12 9.49 -27.76
N PRO A 581 -41.67 10.40 -28.58
CA PRO A 581 -43.06 10.83 -28.43
C PRO A 581 -44.05 9.67 -28.50
N ALA A 582 -45.18 9.78 -27.80
CA ALA A 582 -46.28 8.82 -27.93
C ALA A 582 -46.77 8.77 -29.39
N GLY A 583 -47.18 7.58 -29.85
CA GLY A 583 -47.56 7.36 -31.25
C GLY A 583 -46.38 7.21 -32.22
N THR A 584 -45.14 7.20 -31.72
CA THR A 584 -43.98 6.76 -32.53
C THR A 584 -44.20 5.30 -32.95
N PRO A 585 -44.04 4.94 -34.24
CA PRO A 585 -44.24 3.57 -34.68
C PRO A 585 -43.40 2.56 -33.89
N ALA A 586 -44.06 1.54 -33.33
CA ALA A 586 -43.37 0.47 -32.62
C ALA A 586 -42.44 -0.29 -33.56
N TYR A 587 -41.20 -0.47 -33.14
CA TYR A 587 -40.24 -1.33 -33.80
C TYR A 587 -40.73 -2.77 -33.77
N LYS A 588 -40.84 -3.39 -34.94
CA LYS A 588 -41.11 -4.82 -35.08
C LYS A 588 -39.80 -5.58 -34.96
N GLY A 589 -39.66 -6.28 -33.85
CA GLY A 589 -38.46 -7.01 -33.47
C GLY A 589 -38.00 -8.07 -34.46
N ARG A 590 -36.73 -8.48 -34.34
CA ARG A 590 -36.16 -9.66 -35.02
C ARG A 590 -35.88 -10.80 -34.04
N ALA A 591 -36.28 -10.66 -32.78
CA ALA A 591 -35.93 -11.55 -31.67
C ALA A 591 -36.56 -12.95 -31.68
N ASP A 592 -37.39 -13.32 -32.66
CA ASP A 592 -38.14 -14.59 -32.67
C ASP A 592 -37.33 -15.83 -33.15
N ALA A 593 -36.01 -15.72 -33.32
CA ALA A 593 -35.20 -16.77 -33.95
C ALA A 593 -34.48 -17.77 -33.01
N GLU A 594 -34.63 -17.70 -31.68
CA GLU A 594 -34.06 -18.70 -30.73
C GLU A 594 -35.01 -19.01 -29.54
N PRO A 595 -35.04 -20.22 -28.98
CA PRO A 595 -35.89 -20.56 -27.83
C PRO A 595 -35.52 -19.75 -26.56
N ASP A 596 -36.51 -19.35 -25.76
CA ASP A 596 -36.33 -18.67 -24.46
C ASP A 596 -36.18 -19.70 -23.33
N SER A 597 -35.08 -19.67 -22.58
CA SER A 597 -34.74 -20.63 -21.50
C SER A 597 -35.12 -20.15 -20.10
N ARG A 598 -35.92 -19.08 -19.97
CA ARG A 598 -36.31 -18.53 -18.66
C ARG A 598 -37.40 -19.37 -17.96
N PRO A 599 -37.32 -19.57 -16.62
CA PRO A 599 -38.43 -20.16 -15.86
C PRO A 599 -39.60 -19.18 -15.76
N ALA A 600 -40.83 -19.68 -16.00
CA ALA A 600 -42.06 -18.89 -15.93
C ALA A 600 -42.27 -18.25 -14.54
N PRO A 601 -42.85 -17.04 -14.46
CA PRO A 601 -43.17 -16.42 -13.18
C PRO A 601 -44.20 -17.26 -12.42
N ARG A 602 -43.96 -17.52 -11.13
CA ARG A 602 -44.93 -18.19 -10.25
C ARG A 602 -46.14 -17.28 -10.02
N GLY A 603 -47.20 -17.48 -10.79
CA GLY A 603 -48.51 -16.90 -10.53
C GLY A 603 -49.16 -17.53 -9.30
N ARG A 604 -49.67 -16.69 -8.39
CA ARG A 604 -50.57 -17.12 -7.31
C ARG A 604 -51.85 -17.70 -7.93
N GLY A 605 -52.01 -19.02 -7.88
CA GLY A 605 -53.25 -19.70 -8.26
C GLY A 605 -54.36 -19.43 -7.25
N GLY A 606 -55.39 -18.71 -7.71
CA GLY A 606 -56.69 -18.65 -7.05
C GLY A 606 -57.44 -19.98 -7.22
N ARG A 607 -58.18 -20.35 -6.18
CA ARG A 607 -59.13 -21.46 -6.14
C ARG A 607 -60.30 -21.22 -7.10
N ASP A 608 -60.72 -22.29 -7.77
CA ASP A 608 -62.08 -22.73 -8.15
C ASP A 608 -61.87 -23.80 -9.24
N GLY A 609 -62.49 -24.97 -9.33
CA GLY A 609 -63.66 -25.59 -8.73
C GLY A 609 -64.35 -26.44 -9.83
N ALA A 610 -64.44 -27.76 -9.64
CA ALA A 610 -65.12 -28.79 -10.46
C ALA A 610 -64.47 -29.16 -11.83
N GLY A 611 -64.49 -30.40 -12.35
CA GLY A 611 -65.20 -31.62 -11.96
C GLY A 611 -64.57 -32.87 -12.60
N ARG A 612 -65.15 -34.02 -12.26
CA ARG A 612 -64.70 -35.41 -12.46
C ARG A 612 -64.58 -35.83 -13.93
N ASP A 613 -63.64 -36.74 -14.23
CA ASP A 613 -63.99 -38.07 -14.74
C ASP A 613 -62.84 -39.10 -14.62
N ARG A 614 -63.23 -40.33 -14.28
CA ARG A 614 -62.38 -41.54 -14.21
C ARG A 614 -62.50 -42.30 -15.52
N GLN A 615 -61.39 -42.86 -16.01
CA GLN A 615 -61.41 -44.18 -16.64
C GLN A 615 -60.03 -44.86 -16.66
N ASP A 616 -60.05 -46.14 -16.31
CA ASP A 616 -58.95 -47.11 -16.23
C ASP A 616 -58.39 -47.53 -17.59
N ARG A 617 -57.09 -47.89 -17.66
CA ARG A 617 -56.59 -49.28 -17.91
C ARG A 617 -55.11 -49.37 -18.31
N ALA A 618 -54.45 -50.37 -17.70
CA ALA A 618 -53.38 -51.28 -18.16
C ALA A 618 -52.06 -50.67 -18.73
N ALA A 619 -50.92 -50.77 -18.05
CA ALA A 619 -50.02 -51.93 -17.87
C ALA A 619 -49.14 -52.26 -19.09
N GLN A 620 -47.83 -51.98 -19.01
CA GLN A 620 -46.76 -52.94 -19.34
C GLN A 620 -45.34 -52.40 -19.02
N ASP A 621 -44.58 -53.29 -18.38
CA ASP A 621 -43.14 -53.53 -18.38
C ASP A 621 -42.09 -52.52 -17.87
N ARG A 622 -41.38 -53.04 -16.86
CA ARG A 622 -40.07 -52.67 -16.29
C ARG A 622 -38.97 -53.45 -17.05
N PRO A 623 -37.69 -53.04 -17.05
CA PRO A 623 -36.89 -53.11 -15.83
C PRO A 623 -35.85 -52.00 -15.62
N ALA A 624 -35.33 -52.06 -14.39
CA ALA A 624 -34.44 -51.12 -13.74
C ALA A 624 -33.03 -51.07 -14.33
N GLU A 625 -32.42 -49.89 -14.31
CA GLU A 625 -30.97 -49.75 -14.33
C GLU A 625 -30.47 -48.82 -13.22
N ARG A 626 -29.30 -49.22 -12.72
CA ARG A 626 -28.68 -48.85 -11.45
C ARG A 626 -27.90 -47.54 -11.57
N SER A 627 -27.87 -46.82 -10.46
CA SER A 627 -26.98 -45.68 -10.20
C SER A 627 -25.50 -46.07 -10.29
N PRO A 628 -24.60 -45.21 -10.81
CA PRO A 628 -23.18 -45.32 -10.55
C PRO A 628 -22.74 -44.40 -9.40
N GLN A 629 -22.07 -44.99 -8.42
CA GLN A 629 -21.22 -44.32 -7.43
C GLN A 629 -19.91 -43.82 -8.06
N PRO A 630 -19.23 -42.83 -7.45
CA PRO A 630 -18.02 -42.22 -8.01
C PRO A 630 -16.77 -43.09 -7.77
N VAL A 631 -15.91 -43.15 -8.78
CA VAL A 631 -14.66 -43.91 -8.78
C VAL A 631 -13.53 -43.06 -8.19
N SER A 632 -12.83 -43.63 -7.21
CA SER A 632 -11.59 -43.13 -6.61
C SER A 632 -10.43 -43.19 -7.61
N ALA A 633 -9.71 -42.08 -7.82
CA ALA A 633 -8.47 -42.08 -8.59
C ALA A 633 -7.29 -42.50 -7.71
N ALA A 634 -6.69 -43.64 -8.04
CA ALA A 634 -5.46 -44.15 -7.48
C ALA A 634 -4.24 -43.40 -8.03
N ALA A 635 -3.27 -43.18 -7.16
CA ALA A 635 -1.97 -42.60 -7.46
C ALA A 635 -1.07 -43.58 -8.24
N THR A 636 -0.48 -43.11 -9.33
CA THR A 636 0.55 -43.84 -10.07
C THR A 636 1.93 -43.28 -9.70
N ARG A 637 2.71 -44.12 -9.02
CA ARG A 637 4.15 -43.93 -8.75
C ARG A 637 4.94 -44.03 -10.06
N VAL A 638 5.82 -43.06 -10.30
CA VAL A 638 6.94 -43.19 -11.24
C VAL A 638 8.22 -43.38 -10.42
N VAL A 639 8.95 -44.43 -10.80
CA VAL A 639 10.17 -44.94 -10.18
C VAL A 639 11.36 -44.15 -10.73
N ALA A 640 12.23 -43.64 -9.83
CA ALA A 640 13.59 -43.24 -10.16
C ALA A 640 14.55 -43.94 -9.17
N ALA A 641 15.45 -44.75 -9.70
CA ALA A 641 16.48 -45.46 -8.95
C ALA A 641 17.70 -44.55 -8.66
N PRO A 642 18.46 -44.80 -7.57
CA PRO A 642 19.61 -43.98 -7.20
C PRO A 642 20.94 -44.75 -7.33
N GLU A 643 21.91 -44.26 -8.11
CA GLU A 643 23.32 -44.64 -7.95
C GLU A 643 24.25 -43.50 -8.39
N HIS A 644 25.03 -42.96 -7.44
CA HIS A 644 26.49 -42.87 -7.54
C HIS A 644 27.07 -42.25 -6.26
N GLU A 645 27.57 -43.12 -5.38
CA GLU A 645 28.59 -42.78 -4.38
C GLU A 645 29.95 -42.58 -5.06
N PHE A 646 30.72 -41.60 -4.60
CA PHE A 646 32.17 -41.75 -4.51
C PHE A 646 32.63 -41.32 -3.13
N SER A 647 32.94 -42.33 -2.31
CA SER A 647 33.76 -42.19 -1.12
C SER A 647 35.22 -41.96 -1.51
N GLY A 648 35.88 -41.00 -0.87
CA GLY A 648 37.32 -40.79 -0.92
C GLY A 648 37.90 -40.77 0.48
N ARG A 649 38.19 -41.95 1.03
CA ARG A 649 39.07 -42.11 2.20
C ARG A 649 40.52 -41.86 1.79
N THR A 650 41.20 -40.92 2.43
CA THR A 650 42.66 -41.01 2.63
C THR A 650 42.98 -40.87 4.11
N ARG A 651 43.41 -42.00 4.68
CA ARG A 651 44.01 -42.13 6.00
C ARG A 651 45.52 -42.15 5.77
N ARG A 652 46.27 -41.14 6.21
CA ARG A 652 47.70 -41.29 6.53
C ARG A 652 48.00 -40.72 7.90
N ARG A 653 48.80 -41.51 8.61
CA ARG A 653 49.18 -41.44 10.02
C ARG A 653 50.17 -40.32 10.32
N ARG A 654 50.09 -39.84 11.56
CA ARG A 654 51.17 -39.53 12.53
C ARG A 654 52.39 -38.74 12.04
N SER A 655 52.61 -37.59 12.67
CA SER A 655 53.78 -37.38 13.55
C SER A 655 53.46 -36.27 14.55
N ALA A 656 53.64 -36.59 15.82
CA ALA A 656 53.78 -35.63 16.91
C ALA A 656 55.27 -35.33 17.11
N ALA A 657 55.53 -34.19 17.77
CA ALA A 657 56.65 -33.88 18.66
C ALA A 657 57.63 -32.79 18.21
N ALA A 658 57.77 -31.84 19.15
CA ALA A 658 58.91 -30.99 19.49
C ALA A 658 59.25 -29.81 18.57
N SER A 659 58.83 -28.60 18.94
CA SER A 659 59.58 -27.68 19.84
C SER A 659 58.74 -26.45 20.15
#